data_AF-A0A1Z4M034-F1
#
_entry.id   AF-A0A1Z4M034-F1
#
_cell.length_a   1.000
_cell.length_b   1.000
_cell.length_c   1.000
_cell.angle_alpha   90.00
_cell.angle_beta   90.00
_cell.angle_gamma   90.00
#
_symmetry.space_group_name_H-M   'P 1'
#
loop_
_entity.id
_entity.type
_entity.pdbx_description
1 polymer ?
#
loop_
_entity_poly.entity_id
_entity_poly.type
_entity_poly.pdbx_seq_one_letter_code
_entity_poly.pdbx_strand_id
1 'polypeptide(L)'
;MAERDIPDSWSSARRTQSDDMTRLFNTEQSAERKYDFPATGSSSKSVSSKNKSNSKKMTVVSHSKETVPARSSSGRLPRWLTSWVLWAFLLAFVPGTIGFMAMGILLKLPSAPNCPSIFWPLASASVRMHCAQLAASKDTVKDLLQAIDLVKNLPQNHPLRSEIDRSVEDWSRDILQLADQSFQAGRLEEAIEIARKIPEDLSASKLVEDQVDSWKLTWSKAQDIYKEAEGEMREQRWQSAFMRSAKLLRLNNKFWASTKYEELNNLIIGAREDGEKLAKAERLSKTKNVDNILEAIKLAESIGKKSYVYQKAQEAIPDFGLEMLELAENKLEQKDADEAIYIAQRIPPISSIEPETTDFIALAEAQRNAWTGTISGLEAAISSAQEIDSNRPIYQKAQKLISTWQLEIEDVSRLERARTLASQGSIGNLSAAIAEAKMIPRNNPRAKEARAEINSWASQVQTIEDRPFLERAEELALFGDTSSLKAAITEASRIRRGRSLYPEARKKIASWSRRVQRVEDQPYLDQARSLANSGDLRAAISTAKQIRSGRVLSRQAQRDINEWQAEVSATTNWRKAREVALSGTPKALSQAIRLARRVPRGTGLRSDARVAMDQWSQQLFDIARTQSQSDIVRAIETAKLIPSGTQAYRSAQNQIRTWRDYLNPPEPEPVEPEVVEPSASEPQPITGNTL
;
A
#
# COMPACT_ATOMS: atom_id res chain seq x y z
N MET A 1 -24.94 -18.45 16.23
CA MET A 1 -24.82 -19.85 16.72
C MET A 1 -24.74 -20.74 15.50
N ALA A 2 -23.72 -21.56 15.24
CA ALA A 2 -22.29 -21.57 15.63
C ALA A 2 -21.61 -22.31 14.45
N GLU A 3 -20.61 -21.74 13.75
CA GLU A 3 -19.18 -21.67 14.11
C GLU A 3 -18.46 -23.05 14.02
N ARG A 4 -17.24 -23.02 13.45
CA ARG A 4 -16.20 -24.10 13.36
C ARG A 4 -16.32 -25.15 12.25
N ASP A 5 -15.23 -25.69 11.69
CA ASP A 5 -13.80 -25.27 11.67
C ASP A 5 -13.05 -25.93 10.48
N ILE A 6 -11.87 -25.41 10.15
CA ILE A 6 -10.89 -25.98 9.18
C ILE A 6 -10.10 -27.14 9.86
N PRO A 7 -9.33 -27.97 9.13
CA PRO A 7 -7.89 -27.72 9.12
C PRO A 7 -7.15 -27.99 7.78
N ASP A 8 -6.00 -27.33 7.63
CA ASP A 8 -5.06 -27.42 6.50
C ASP A 8 -4.25 -28.72 6.44
N SER A 9 -3.63 -29.02 5.28
CA SER A 9 -2.15 -29.09 5.20
C SER A 9 -1.54 -29.25 3.78
N TRP A 10 -0.65 -28.31 3.42
CA TRP A 10 0.67 -28.52 2.79
C TRP A 10 0.84 -29.38 1.51
N SER A 11 1.34 -28.76 0.43
CA SER A 11 2.79 -28.80 0.11
C SER A 11 3.16 -28.02 -1.17
N SER A 12 4.36 -27.44 -1.18
CA SER A 12 4.90 -26.62 -2.27
C SER A 12 5.78 -27.43 -3.24
N ALA A 13 5.55 -27.31 -4.55
CA ALA A 13 6.45 -27.84 -5.59
C ALA A 13 7.22 -26.71 -6.28
N ARG A 14 8.51 -26.58 -5.95
CA ARG A 14 9.46 -25.60 -6.51
C ARG A 14 9.99 -26.14 -7.85
N ARG A 15 9.84 -25.40 -8.96
CA ARG A 15 10.57 -25.69 -10.21
C ARG A 15 11.72 -24.71 -10.39
N THR A 16 12.92 -25.27 -10.39
CA THR A 16 14.15 -24.63 -10.87
C THR A 16 14.08 -24.50 -12.39
N GLN A 17 14.51 -23.37 -12.95
CA GLN A 17 14.86 -23.27 -14.36
C GLN A 17 16.25 -22.64 -14.45
N SER A 18 17.14 -23.34 -15.16
CA SER A 18 18.56 -23.03 -15.31
C SER A 18 18.83 -22.26 -16.59
N ASP A 19 19.79 -21.34 -16.53
CA ASP A 19 20.46 -20.80 -17.71
C ASP A 19 21.24 -21.90 -18.44
N ASP A 20 21.11 -21.97 -19.76
CA ASP A 20 22.23 -22.15 -20.70
C ASP A 20 21.80 -21.69 -22.10
N MET A 21 22.55 -20.78 -22.71
CA MET A 21 22.48 -20.48 -24.14
C MET A 21 23.90 -20.26 -24.65
N THR A 22 24.33 -21.14 -25.54
CA THR A 22 25.74 -21.33 -25.89
C THR A 22 26.08 -20.71 -27.26
N ARG A 23 27.26 -20.06 -27.35
CA ARG A 23 27.97 -19.63 -28.60
C ARG A 23 27.34 -18.45 -29.36
N LEU A 24 28.12 -17.59 -30.04
CA LEU A 24 29.24 -17.86 -30.97
C LEU A 24 30.38 -16.80 -30.94
N PHE A 25 31.64 -17.29 -30.99
CA PHE A 25 32.87 -16.74 -31.63
C PHE A 25 33.30 -15.25 -31.38
N ASN A 26 34.45 -15.01 -30.73
CA ASN A 26 35.83 -14.84 -31.29
C ASN A 26 36.07 -13.47 -32.00
N THR A 27 37.23 -12.78 -31.94
CA THR A 27 38.55 -13.05 -31.32
C THR A 27 39.42 -11.77 -31.23
N GLU A 28 40.19 -11.65 -30.14
CA GLU A 28 41.51 -10.96 -29.92
C GLU A 28 41.86 -9.51 -30.34
N GLN A 29 42.51 -8.82 -29.38
CA GLN A 29 43.76 -8.02 -29.43
C GLN A 29 43.98 -7.00 -30.57
N SER A 30 44.11 -5.69 -30.30
CA SER A 30 45.26 -5.01 -29.66
C SER A 30 46.58 -5.06 -30.45
N ALA A 31 46.94 -3.99 -31.17
CA ALA A 31 48.11 -3.14 -30.87
C ALA A 31 48.55 -2.16 -32.00
N GLU A 32 49.16 -1.05 -31.56
CA GLU A 32 50.19 -0.20 -32.22
C GLU A 32 49.94 0.71 -33.46
N ARG A 33 49.83 2.03 -33.14
CA ARG A 33 50.78 3.13 -33.48
C ARG A 33 51.03 3.64 -34.93
N LYS A 34 50.71 4.95 -35.05
CA LYS A 34 51.58 6.10 -35.49
C LYS A 34 51.61 6.58 -36.96
N TYR A 35 51.18 7.85 -37.12
CA TYR A 35 51.56 8.90 -38.12
C TYR A 35 51.21 8.60 -39.61
N ASP A 36 50.95 9.58 -40.48
CA ASP A 36 51.60 10.91 -40.59
C ASP A 36 50.79 12.02 -41.32
N PHE A 37 51.31 13.25 -41.31
CA PHE A 37 51.01 14.47 -42.10
C PHE A 37 49.71 15.32 -41.94
N PRO A 38 49.90 16.61 -41.56
CA PRO A 38 49.04 17.73 -41.96
C PRO A 38 49.81 18.95 -42.54
N ALA A 39 49.19 19.70 -43.46
CA ALA A 39 49.65 20.98 -44.04
C ALA A 39 48.47 21.64 -44.80
N THR A 40 48.31 22.95 -45.07
CA THR A 40 48.79 24.29 -44.62
C THR A 40 47.82 25.30 -45.33
N GLY A 41 47.65 26.60 -45.02
CA GLY A 41 48.10 27.55 -43.99
C GLY A 41 47.07 28.72 -43.91
N SER A 42 47.07 29.59 -42.89
CA SER A 42 47.77 30.90 -42.85
C SER A 42 47.35 31.87 -43.98
N SER A 43 46.87 33.12 -43.78
CA SER A 43 46.62 33.98 -42.58
C SER A 43 45.41 34.94 -42.90
N SER A 44 45.02 36.03 -42.22
CA SER A 44 45.68 36.93 -41.24
C SER A 44 44.67 37.74 -40.37
N LYS A 45 45.11 38.85 -39.75
CA LYS A 45 44.38 39.70 -38.77
C LYS A 45 43.84 41.04 -39.32
N SER A 46 42.75 41.55 -38.73
CA SER A 46 42.58 42.92 -38.13
C SER A 46 41.08 43.14 -37.78
N VAL A 47 40.66 43.40 -36.53
CA VAL A 47 40.80 44.58 -35.64
C VAL A 47 39.96 45.80 -36.08
N SER A 48 39.11 46.27 -35.17
CA SER A 48 38.07 47.31 -35.36
C SER A 48 38.62 48.74 -35.48
N SER A 49 37.85 49.64 -36.13
CA SER A 49 37.85 51.08 -35.81
C SER A 49 36.55 51.78 -36.22
N LYS A 50 36.29 52.94 -35.60
CA LYS A 50 35.07 53.77 -35.65
C LYS A 50 34.99 54.71 -36.88
N ASN A 51 33.78 55.27 -37.02
CA ASN A 51 33.45 56.68 -37.31
C ASN A 51 32.96 57.11 -38.72
N LYS A 52 31.65 57.47 -38.72
CA LYS A 52 31.08 58.77 -39.13
C LYS A 52 31.34 59.36 -40.53
N SER A 53 30.20 59.60 -41.20
CA SER A 53 29.74 60.91 -41.73
C SER A 53 29.58 61.01 -43.25
N ASN A 54 28.36 61.33 -43.68
CA ASN A 54 27.98 62.13 -44.87
C ASN A 54 28.45 61.63 -46.28
N SER A 55 27.68 61.75 -47.37
CA SER A 55 26.39 62.42 -47.59
C SER A 55 25.65 61.84 -48.82
N LYS A 56 24.38 62.22 -48.95
CA LYS A 56 23.63 62.46 -50.22
C LYS A 56 23.49 61.34 -51.28
N LYS A 57 22.22 61.18 -51.64
CA LYS A 57 21.67 60.94 -52.99
C LYS A 57 21.73 59.52 -53.60
N MET A 58 20.54 58.89 -53.57
CA MET A 58 19.82 58.42 -54.77
C MET A 58 20.19 59.20 -56.06
N THR A 59 20.25 58.60 -57.26
CA THR A 59 19.44 57.47 -57.77
C THR A 59 20.21 56.53 -58.70
N VAL A 60 19.67 55.32 -58.82
CA VAL A 60 19.84 54.34 -59.90
C VAL A 60 19.93 54.98 -61.29
N VAL A 61 20.85 54.47 -62.12
CA VAL A 61 20.77 54.49 -63.59
C VAL A 61 21.07 53.08 -64.10
N SER A 62 20.14 52.48 -64.84
CA SER A 62 20.33 51.19 -65.49
C SER A 62 20.43 51.36 -67.02
N HIS A 63 21.66 51.30 -67.53
CA HIS A 63 22.02 50.92 -68.91
C HIS A 63 21.50 51.87 -70.04
N SER A 64 22.23 52.14 -71.12
CA SER A 64 23.03 51.21 -71.92
C SER A 64 24.26 51.87 -72.57
N LYS A 65 25.12 51.03 -73.16
CA LYS A 65 26.30 51.37 -74.00
C LYS A 65 25.87 52.28 -75.17
N GLU A 66 26.72 53.14 -75.77
CA GLU A 66 27.89 52.74 -76.58
C GLU A 66 28.85 53.90 -76.96
N THR A 67 30.12 53.53 -77.16
CA THR A 67 31.27 54.15 -77.88
C THR A 67 31.19 55.57 -78.52
N VAL A 68 31.93 56.54 -77.95
CA VAL A 68 33.23 57.13 -78.46
C VAL A 68 33.45 57.10 -79.99
N PRO A 69 33.80 58.23 -80.69
CA PRO A 69 35.01 59.03 -80.41
C PRO A 69 34.92 60.57 -80.54
N ALA A 70 36.03 61.23 -80.17
CA ALA A 70 36.20 62.67 -80.07
C ALA A 70 36.73 63.36 -81.34
N ARG A 71 36.39 64.64 -81.54
CA ARG A 71 37.39 65.73 -81.71
C ARG A 71 36.79 67.13 -81.57
N SER A 72 37.63 68.14 -81.72
CA SER A 72 37.53 69.47 -81.12
C SER A 72 37.00 70.59 -82.03
N SER A 73 36.63 71.69 -81.35
CA SER A 73 36.94 73.10 -81.66
C SER A 73 36.17 73.90 -82.73
N SER A 74 35.86 75.13 -82.29
CA SER A 74 35.55 76.35 -83.05
C SER A 74 34.17 76.43 -83.72
N GLY A 75 33.55 77.61 -83.62
CA GLY A 75 32.15 77.82 -84.01
C GLY A 75 31.97 78.97 -85.00
N ARG A 76 30.70 79.19 -85.40
CA ARG A 76 30.15 80.44 -85.95
C ARG A 76 28.61 80.37 -85.99
N LEU A 77 27.97 81.53 -86.06
CA LEU A 77 26.51 81.74 -86.05
C LEU A 77 25.84 81.39 -87.42
N PRO A 78 24.49 81.37 -87.52
CA PRO A 78 23.77 80.37 -88.34
C PRO A 78 23.35 80.81 -89.75
N ARG A 79 22.85 79.83 -90.53
CA ARG A 79 22.33 79.98 -91.91
C ARG A 79 20.78 79.89 -92.04
N TRP A 80 20.02 80.04 -90.96
CA TRP A 80 18.55 79.98 -90.95
C TRP A 80 17.89 81.31 -91.40
N LEU A 81 18.22 81.80 -92.61
CA LEU A 81 17.63 83.02 -93.17
C LEU A 81 17.19 82.89 -94.65
N THR A 82 17.05 81.65 -95.16
CA THR A 82 16.75 81.40 -96.59
C THR A 82 15.69 80.31 -96.81
N SER A 83 14.49 80.46 -96.25
CA SER A 83 13.31 79.69 -96.70
C SER A 83 12.00 80.46 -96.54
N TRP A 84 11.38 80.77 -97.67
CA TRP A 84 10.16 81.59 -97.80
C TRP A 84 8.86 80.84 -97.45
N VAL A 85 8.93 79.51 -97.32
CA VAL A 85 7.78 78.64 -97.00
C VAL A 85 7.24 78.86 -95.58
N LEU A 86 8.08 79.32 -94.65
CA LEU A 86 7.70 79.55 -93.24
C LEU A 86 6.74 80.74 -93.04
N TRP A 87 6.74 81.73 -93.95
CA TRP A 87 5.83 82.89 -93.83
C TRP A 87 4.44 82.63 -94.41
N ALA A 88 4.30 81.69 -95.35
CA ALA A 88 3.01 81.33 -95.94
C ALA A 88 2.12 80.53 -94.97
N PHE A 89 2.71 79.66 -94.14
CA PHE A 89 1.97 78.87 -93.15
C PHE A 89 1.47 79.70 -91.95
N LEU A 90 2.13 80.81 -91.64
CA LEU A 90 1.85 81.63 -90.47
C LEU A 90 0.65 82.59 -90.66
N LEU A 91 0.26 82.84 -91.92
CA LEU A 91 -0.79 83.80 -92.28
C LEU A 91 -2.18 83.17 -92.52
N ALA A 92 -2.28 81.83 -92.58
CA ALA A 92 -3.53 81.12 -92.88
C ALA A 92 -4.24 80.50 -91.66
N PHE A 93 -3.56 80.34 -90.51
CA PHE A 93 -4.06 79.57 -89.37
C PHE A 93 -4.44 80.38 -88.12
N VAL A 94 -4.27 81.71 -88.15
CA VAL A 94 -4.46 82.59 -86.98
C VAL A 94 -5.93 82.95 -86.67
N PRO A 95 -6.86 83.14 -87.64
CA PRO A 95 -8.22 83.57 -87.31
C PRO A 95 -9.10 82.53 -86.59
N GLY A 96 -8.80 81.23 -86.73
CA GLY A 96 -9.66 80.15 -86.22
C GLY A 96 -9.50 79.81 -84.73
N THR A 97 -8.40 80.20 -84.09
CA THR A 97 -8.04 79.74 -82.73
C THR A 97 -8.60 80.61 -81.61
N ILE A 98 -8.96 81.87 -81.91
CA ILE A 98 -9.45 82.84 -80.91
C ILE A 98 -10.85 82.46 -80.40
N GLY A 99 -11.73 81.93 -81.27
CA GLY A 99 -13.07 81.49 -80.88
C GLY A 99 -13.10 80.30 -79.91
N PHE A 100 -12.20 79.32 -80.10
CA PHE A 100 -12.08 78.17 -79.19
C PHE A 100 -11.42 78.55 -77.84
N MET A 101 -10.46 79.48 -77.84
CA MET A 101 -9.87 79.99 -76.59
C MET A 101 -10.88 80.75 -75.73
N ALA A 102 -11.82 81.50 -76.32
CA ALA A 102 -12.86 82.21 -75.58
C ALA A 102 -13.80 81.25 -74.81
N MET A 103 -14.22 80.14 -75.43
CA MET A 103 -15.06 79.14 -74.77
C MET A 103 -14.30 78.37 -73.67
N GLY A 104 -13.01 78.09 -73.90
CA GLY A 104 -12.15 77.43 -72.92
C GLY A 104 -11.86 78.25 -71.66
N ILE A 105 -11.96 79.58 -71.72
CA ILE A 105 -11.77 80.48 -70.56
C ILE A 105 -13.04 80.58 -69.71
N LEU A 106 -14.24 80.47 -70.32
CA LEU A 106 -15.52 80.50 -69.59
C LEU A 106 -15.83 79.21 -68.82
N LEU A 107 -15.29 78.06 -69.26
CA LEU A 107 -15.40 76.78 -68.53
C LEU A 107 -14.20 76.49 -67.60
N LYS A 108 -13.21 77.40 -67.54
CA LYS A 108 -12.08 77.29 -66.63
C LYS A 108 -12.50 77.84 -65.26
N LEU A 109 -13.00 76.96 -64.41
CA LEU A 109 -13.10 77.24 -62.96
C LEU A 109 -11.78 77.88 -62.49
N PRO A 110 -11.83 78.94 -61.66
CA PRO A 110 -10.62 79.61 -61.19
C PRO A 110 -9.70 78.57 -60.56
N SER A 111 -8.46 78.52 -61.03
CA SER A 111 -7.48 77.51 -60.63
C SER A 111 -7.38 77.45 -59.11
N ALA A 112 -7.59 76.26 -58.54
CA ALA A 112 -7.42 76.01 -57.11
C ALA A 112 -6.07 76.61 -56.66
N PRO A 113 -6.03 77.34 -55.54
CA PRO A 113 -4.83 78.04 -55.11
C PRO A 113 -3.68 77.04 -54.91
N ASN A 114 -2.48 77.38 -55.40
CA ASN A 114 -1.27 76.58 -55.20
C ASN A 114 -0.83 76.64 -53.74
N CYS A 115 -1.50 75.87 -52.88
CA CYS A 115 -1.30 75.83 -51.42
C CYS A 115 0.16 75.73 -50.94
N PRO A 116 1.11 75.07 -51.63
CA PRO A 116 2.51 75.03 -51.22
C PRO A 116 3.28 76.35 -51.40
N SER A 117 2.76 77.34 -52.13
CA SER A 117 3.49 78.55 -52.54
C SER A 117 2.80 79.86 -52.10
N ILE A 118 2.01 79.83 -51.03
CA ILE A 118 1.21 80.98 -50.56
C ILE A 118 1.90 81.67 -49.37
N PHE A 119 1.96 83.00 -49.41
CA PHE A 119 2.41 83.81 -48.29
C PHE A 119 1.28 83.98 -47.25
N TRP A 120 1.25 83.11 -46.25
CA TRP A 120 0.18 83.01 -45.25
C TRP A 120 -0.30 84.32 -44.61
N PRO A 121 0.55 85.32 -44.28
CA PRO A 121 0.09 86.60 -43.73
C PRO A 121 -0.88 87.39 -44.61
N LEU A 122 -0.86 87.16 -45.94
CA LEU A 122 -1.77 87.81 -46.91
C LEU A 122 -2.86 86.86 -47.46
N ALA A 123 -2.90 85.60 -47.01
CA ALA A 123 -3.89 84.63 -47.46
C ALA A 123 -5.28 84.89 -46.85
N SER A 124 -6.32 84.97 -47.69
CA SER A 124 -7.70 85.08 -47.22
C SER A 124 -8.13 83.84 -46.43
N ALA A 125 -9.10 83.99 -45.53
CA ALA A 125 -9.62 82.88 -44.75
C ALA A 125 -10.21 81.75 -45.61
N SER A 126 -10.83 82.08 -46.76
CA SER A 126 -11.33 81.09 -47.73
C SER A 126 -10.21 80.27 -48.36
N VAL A 127 -9.07 80.91 -48.69
CA VAL A 127 -7.87 80.21 -49.21
C VAL A 127 -7.23 79.35 -48.12
N ARG A 128 -7.15 79.84 -46.88
CA ARG A 128 -6.67 79.05 -45.74
C ARG A 128 -7.55 77.81 -45.49
N MET A 129 -8.88 77.97 -45.49
CA MET A 129 -9.83 76.84 -45.34
C MET A 129 -9.70 75.83 -46.47
N HIS A 130 -9.69 76.26 -47.73
CA HIS A 130 -9.57 75.34 -48.87
C HIS A 130 -8.22 74.58 -48.87
N CYS A 131 -7.12 75.26 -48.53
CA CYS A 131 -5.82 74.61 -48.40
C CYS A 131 -5.71 73.71 -47.17
N ALA A 132 -6.43 74.00 -46.10
CA ALA A 132 -6.53 73.13 -44.93
C ALA A 132 -7.35 71.87 -45.25
N GLN A 133 -8.48 71.99 -45.93
CA GLN A 133 -9.27 70.84 -46.44
C GLN A 133 -8.42 69.95 -47.36
N LEU A 134 -7.61 70.52 -48.25
CA LEU A 134 -6.69 69.79 -49.14
C LEU A 134 -5.49 69.14 -48.41
N ALA A 135 -5.08 69.68 -47.26
CA ALA A 135 -4.10 69.04 -46.39
C ALA A 135 -4.73 67.87 -45.62
N ALA A 136 -5.90 68.10 -45.02
CA ALA A 136 -6.65 67.10 -44.28
C ALA A 136 -7.00 65.87 -45.12
N SER A 137 -7.39 66.04 -46.39
CA SER A 137 -7.77 64.94 -47.32
C SER A 137 -6.64 63.97 -47.71
N LYS A 138 -5.52 63.98 -47.00
CA LYS A 138 -4.43 63.01 -47.11
C LYS A 138 -4.42 61.99 -45.96
N ASP A 139 -5.28 62.19 -44.95
CA ASP A 139 -5.52 61.31 -43.82
C ASP A 139 -4.23 60.91 -43.05
N THR A 140 -3.26 61.83 -42.93
CA THR A 140 -2.06 61.64 -42.10
C THR A 140 -2.05 62.59 -40.91
N VAL A 141 -1.57 62.13 -39.76
CA VAL A 141 -1.41 62.95 -38.54
C VAL A 141 -0.67 64.26 -38.85
N LYS A 142 0.34 64.23 -39.72
CA LYS A 142 1.12 65.42 -40.07
C LYS A 142 0.31 66.41 -40.90
N ASP A 143 -0.39 65.94 -41.93
CA ASP A 143 -1.15 66.80 -42.82
C ASP A 143 -2.46 67.31 -42.17
N LEU A 144 -3.07 66.54 -41.26
CA LEU A 144 -4.21 66.97 -40.43
C LEU A 144 -3.80 68.04 -39.40
N LEU A 145 -2.65 67.88 -38.73
CA LEU A 145 -2.10 68.93 -37.87
C LEU A 145 -1.75 70.20 -38.66
N GLN A 146 -1.24 70.04 -39.88
CA GLN A 146 -1.03 71.17 -40.79
C GLN A 146 -2.37 71.85 -41.15
N ALA A 147 -3.43 71.11 -41.44
CA ALA A 147 -4.76 71.67 -41.70
C ALA A 147 -5.26 72.52 -40.53
N ILE A 148 -5.13 72.01 -39.29
CA ILE A 148 -5.52 72.72 -38.07
C ILE A 148 -4.70 74.02 -37.89
N ASP A 149 -3.38 74.00 -38.07
CA ASP A 149 -2.51 75.18 -37.87
C ASP A 149 -2.83 76.33 -38.85
N LEU A 150 -3.20 76.00 -40.10
CA LEU A 150 -3.60 76.97 -41.12
C LEU A 150 -4.87 77.76 -40.75
N VAL A 151 -5.77 77.18 -39.96
CA VAL A 151 -7.08 77.78 -39.63
C VAL A 151 -7.19 78.26 -38.19
N LYS A 152 -6.43 77.66 -37.26
CA LYS A 152 -6.36 78.01 -35.83
C LYS A 152 -6.18 79.52 -35.58
N ASN A 153 -5.32 80.16 -36.37
CA ASN A 153 -4.94 81.56 -36.20
C ASN A 153 -5.94 82.57 -36.79
N LEU A 154 -7.18 82.16 -37.10
CA LEU A 154 -8.24 83.04 -37.60
C LEU A 154 -9.07 83.65 -36.44
N PRO A 155 -9.49 84.93 -36.52
CA PRO A 155 -10.24 85.58 -35.43
C PRO A 155 -11.55 84.88 -35.09
N GLN A 156 -11.94 84.92 -33.81
CA GLN A 156 -13.21 84.36 -33.33
C GLN A 156 -14.44 84.98 -34.02
N ASN A 157 -14.36 86.27 -34.38
CA ASN A 157 -15.47 87.03 -34.99
C ASN A 157 -15.60 86.81 -36.52
N HIS A 158 -15.01 85.74 -37.07
CA HIS A 158 -14.95 85.51 -38.51
C HIS A 158 -16.23 84.85 -39.06
N PRO A 159 -16.78 85.25 -40.23
CA PRO A 159 -18.03 84.68 -40.77
C PRO A 159 -18.03 83.16 -40.97
N LEU A 160 -16.87 82.55 -41.22
CA LEU A 160 -16.71 81.10 -41.37
C LEU A 160 -16.40 80.36 -40.06
N ARG A 161 -16.56 80.99 -38.88
CA ARG A 161 -16.10 80.40 -37.61
C ARG A 161 -16.73 79.04 -37.30
N SER A 162 -18.03 78.89 -37.51
CA SER A 162 -18.73 77.61 -37.32
C SER A 162 -18.22 76.47 -38.23
N GLU A 163 -17.84 76.81 -39.47
CA GLU A 163 -17.25 75.84 -40.42
C GLU A 163 -15.80 75.50 -40.06
N ILE A 164 -15.02 76.47 -39.58
CA ILE A 164 -13.68 76.26 -39.02
C ILE A 164 -13.75 75.34 -37.81
N ASP A 165 -14.60 75.64 -36.82
CA ASP A 165 -14.71 74.86 -35.59
C ASP A 165 -15.14 73.41 -35.86
N ARG A 166 -16.12 73.22 -36.76
CA ARG A 166 -16.54 71.89 -37.20
C ARG A 166 -15.40 71.14 -37.91
N SER A 167 -14.70 71.79 -38.85
CA SER A 167 -13.60 71.14 -39.58
C SER A 167 -12.44 70.77 -38.65
N VAL A 168 -12.10 71.63 -37.70
CA VAL A 168 -11.07 71.37 -36.68
C VAL A 168 -11.49 70.22 -35.76
N GLU A 169 -12.77 70.14 -35.39
CA GLU A 169 -13.30 69.01 -34.62
C GLU A 169 -13.22 67.70 -35.42
N ASP A 170 -13.67 67.70 -36.67
CA ASP A 170 -13.62 66.55 -37.58
C ASP A 170 -12.16 66.07 -37.76
N TRP A 171 -11.21 66.95 -38.11
CA TRP A 171 -9.79 66.60 -38.25
C TRP A 171 -9.13 66.14 -36.94
N SER A 172 -9.59 66.66 -35.79
CA SER A 172 -9.13 66.17 -34.48
C SER A 172 -9.63 64.75 -34.21
N ARG A 173 -10.85 64.42 -34.63
CA ARG A 173 -11.39 63.04 -34.58
C ARG A 173 -10.60 62.11 -35.51
N ASP A 174 -10.22 62.57 -36.69
CA ASP A 174 -9.38 61.80 -37.63
C ASP A 174 -7.98 61.52 -37.03
N ILE A 175 -7.34 62.51 -36.40
CA ILE A 175 -6.07 62.32 -35.67
C ILE A 175 -6.23 61.32 -34.51
N LEU A 176 -7.32 61.42 -33.75
CA LEU A 176 -7.62 60.47 -32.66
C LEU A 176 -7.90 59.05 -33.18
N GLN A 177 -8.51 58.91 -34.36
CA GLN A 177 -8.72 57.62 -35.01
C GLN A 177 -7.40 57.00 -35.52
N LEU A 178 -6.46 57.81 -36.00
CA LEU A 178 -5.10 57.36 -36.33
C LEU A 178 -4.31 56.97 -35.07
N ALA A 179 -4.45 57.74 -33.98
CA ALA A 179 -3.87 57.41 -32.68
C ALA A 179 -4.45 56.10 -32.09
N ASP A 180 -5.75 55.85 -32.26
CA ASP A 180 -6.38 54.60 -31.81
C ASP A 180 -5.72 53.39 -32.49
N GLN A 181 -5.25 53.48 -33.73
CA GLN A 181 -4.52 52.38 -34.37
C GLN A 181 -3.26 51.97 -33.60
N SER A 182 -2.51 52.93 -33.04
CA SER A 182 -1.37 52.64 -32.15
C SER A 182 -1.82 52.04 -30.81
N PHE A 183 -2.91 52.54 -30.23
CA PHE A 183 -3.49 51.96 -29.01
C PHE A 183 -3.93 50.49 -29.23
N GLN A 184 -4.70 50.22 -30.29
CA GLN A 184 -5.15 48.89 -30.70
C GLN A 184 -3.99 47.94 -31.00
N ALA A 185 -2.84 48.47 -31.44
CA ALA A 185 -1.60 47.73 -31.67
C ALA A 185 -0.70 47.59 -30.43
N GLY A 186 -1.18 47.96 -29.24
CA GLY A 186 -0.47 47.77 -27.97
C GLY A 186 0.54 48.87 -27.62
N ARG A 187 0.48 50.03 -28.28
CA ARG A 187 1.39 51.17 -28.07
C ARG A 187 0.61 52.36 -27.51
N LEU A 188 0.20 52.25 -26.25
CA LEU A 188 -0.58 53.27 -25.54
C LEU A 188 0.15 54.61 -25.51
N GLU A 189 1.44 54.61 -25.18
CA GLU A 189 2.26 55.80 -25.04
C GLU A 189 2.36 56.58 -26.36
N GLU A 190 2.54 55.87 -27.49
CA GLU A 190 2.55 56.46 -28.83
C GLU A 190 1.17 57.04 -29.21
N ALA A 191 0.08 56.35 -28.86
CA ALA A 191 -1.28 56.86 -29.09
C ALA A 191 -1.54 58.17 -28.32
N ILE A 192 -1.11 58.24 -27.05
CA ILE A 192 -1.20 59.45 -26.23
C ILE A 192 -0.30 60.57 -26.79
N GLU A 193 0.91 60.27 -27.26
CA GLU A 193 1.77 61.25 -27.93
C GLU A 193 1.19 61.78 -29.25
N ILE A 194 0.49 60.95 -30.02
CA ILE A 194 -0.20 61.40 -31.25
C ILE A 194 -1.36 62.33 -30.88
N ALA A 195 -2.20 61.93 -29.92
CA ALA A 195 -3.34 62.71 -29.46
C ALA A 195 -2.93 64.09 -28.90
N ARG A 196 -1.85 64.14 -28.10
CA ARG A 196 -1.32 65.38 -27.50
C ARG A 196 -0.63 66.35 -28.47
N LYS A 197 -0.53 66.03 -29.77
CA LYS A 197 -0.08 66.99 -30.78
C LYS A 197 -1.21 67.94 -31.21
N ILE A 198 -2.47 67.62 -30.90
CA ILE A 198 -3.62 68.50 -31.11
C ILE A 198 -3.54 69.66 -30.10
N PRO A 199 -3.59 70.94 -30.52
CA PRO A 199 -3.50 72.07 -29.61
C PRO A 199 -4.65 72.16 -28.57
N GLU A 200 -4.31 72.48 -27.33
CA GLU A 200 -5.23 72.54 -26.18
C GLU A 200 -6.25 73.70 -26.25
N ASP A 201 -5.96 74.75 -27.01
CA ASP A 201 -6.76 75.97 -27.16
C ASP A 201 -7.94 75.84 -28.15
N LEU A 202 -8.20 74.62 -28.63
CA LEU A 202 -9.26 74.30 -29.60
C LEU A 202 -10.50 73.73 -28.91
N SER A 203 -11.67 73.87 -29.54
CA SER A 203 -12.94 73.27 -29.11
C SER A 203 -12.86 71.74 -28.92
N ALA A 204 -11.98 71.08 -29.69
CA ALA A 204 -11.77 69.65 -29.66
C ALA A 204 -10.92 69.13 -28.47
N SER A 205 -10.30 70.00 -27.66
CA SER A 205 -9.39 69.58 -26.58
C SER A 205 -10.05 68.65 -25.56
N LYS A 206 -11.33 68.87 -25.26
CA LYS A 206 -12.11 67.96 -24.40
C LYS A 206 -12.23 66.54 -24.99
N LEU A 207 -12.43 66.42 -26.30
CA LEU A 207 -12.51 65.11 -26.97
C LEU A 207 -11.18 64.35 -26.88
N VAL A 208 -10.05 65.07 -26.90
CA VAL A 208 -8.72 64.50 -26.77
C VAL A 208 -8.51 63.90 -25.38
N GLU A 209 -8.81 64.65 -24.31
CA GLU A 209 -8.67 64.13 -22.94
C GLU A 209 -9.69 63.03 -22.62
N ASP A 210 -10.96 63.18 -23.00
CA ASP A 210 -11.99 62.14 -22.83
C ASP A 210 -11.55 60.81 -23.51
N GLN A 211 -10.96 60.88 -24.71
CA GLN A 211 -10.45 59.72 -25.43
C GLN A 211 -9.19 59.13 -24.77
N VAL A 212 -8.23 59.97 -24.39
CA VAL A 212 -6.98 59.56 -23.73
C VAL A 212 -7.25 58.87 -22.40
N ASP A 213 -8.18 59.38 -21.59
CA ASP A 213 -8.58 58.75 -20.33
C ASP A 213 -9.34 57.44 -20.56
N SER A 214 -10.13 57.32 -21.64
CA SER A 214 -10.76 56.05 -22.03
C SER A 214 -9.72 54.96 -22.36
N TRP A 215 -8.62 55.32 -23.05
CA TRP A 215 -7.50 54.41 -23.33
C TRP A 215 -6.76 54.00 -22.06
N LYS A 216 -6.38 54.96 -21.20
CA LYS A 216 -5.73 54.69 -19.89
C LYS A 216 -6.59 53.76 -19.02
N LEU A 217 -7.89 54.03 -18.92
CA LEU A 217 -8.82 53.23 -18.13
C LEU A 217 -8.96 51.80 -18.66
N THR A 218 -9.03 51.65 -19.99
CA THR A 218 -9.08 50.33 -20.64
C THR A 218 -7.78 49.56 -20.43
N TRP A 219 -6.63 50.24 -20.51
CA TRP A 219 -5.31 49.65 -20.30
C TRP A 219 -5.10 49.20 -18.85
N SER A 220 -5.44 50.03 -17.86
CA SER A 220 -5.37 49.66 -16.44
C SER A 220 -6.22 48.42 -16.16
N LYS A 221 -7.50 48.42 -16.62
CA LYS A 221 -8.39 47.26 -16.48
C LYS A 221 -7.79 45.99 -17.10
N ALA A 222 -7.12 46.09 -18.24
CA ALA A 222 -6.45 44.96 -18.88
C ALA A 222 -5.29 44.43 -18.04
N GLN A 223 -4.43 45.32 -17.54
CA GLN A 223 -3.31 44.98 -16.66
C GLN A 223 -3.78 44.36 -15.35
N ASP A 224 -4.87 44.86 -14.77
CA ASP A 224 -5.45 44.33 -13.53
C ASP A 224 -6.00 42.92 -13.76
N ILE A 225 -6.79 42.69 -14.82
CA ILE A 225 -7.26 41.35 -15.22
C ILE A 225 -6.10 40.36 -15.39
N TYR A 226 -5.00 40.81 -16.02
CA TYR A 226 -3.81 39.98 -16.24
C TYR A 226 -3.16 39.60 -14.90
N LYS A 227 -2.91 40.58 -14.01
CA LYS A 227 -2.33 40.35 -12.67
C LYS A 227 -3.22 39.46 -11.80
N GLU A 228 -4.54 39.65 -11.83
CA GLU A 228 -5.47 38.79 -11.10
C GLU A 228 -5.38 37.34 -11.59
N ALA A 229 -5.31 37.12 -12.92
CA ALA A 229 -5.17 35.79 -13.50
C ALA A 229 -3.84 35.11 -13.08
N GLU A 230 -2.74 35.87 -13.02
CA GLU A 230 -1.48 35.36 -12.44
C GLU A 230 -1.62 34.99 -10.95
N GLY A 231 -2.37 35.78 -10.17
CA GLY A 231 -2.66 35.48 -8.77
C GLY A 231 -3.38 34.14 -8.62
N GLU A 232 -4.42 33.90 -9.41
CA GLU A 232 -5.13 32.62 -9.43
C GLU A 232 -4.21 31.45 -9.87
N MET A 233 -3.27 31.66 -10.79
CA MET A 233 -2.28 30.64 -11.19
C MET A 233 -1.32 30.27 -10.03
N ARG A 234 -0.81 31.25 -9.28
CA ARG A 234 0.01 30.99 -8.07
C ARG A 234 -0.79 30.22 -7.01
N GLU A 235 -2.09 30.47 -6.92
CA GLU A 235 -3.01 29.73 -6.05
C GLU A 235 -3.53 28.40 -6.61
N GLN A 236 -3.02 27.94 -7.75
CA GLN A 236 -3.44 26.71 -8.44
C GLN A 236 -4.94 26.66 -8.83
N ARG A 237 -5.57 27.83 -8.98
CA ARG A 237 -6.99 27.99 -9.31
C ARG A 237 -7.19 28.15 -10.81
N TRP A 238 -6.86 27.09 -11.56
CA TRP A 238 -6.80 27.08 -13.03
C TRP A 238 -8.08 27.59 -13.71
N GLN A 239 -9.24 27.13 -13.23
CA GLN A 239 -10.54 27.56 -13.77
C GLN A 239 -10.78 29.05 -13.54
N SER A 240 -10.43 29.58 -12.36
CA SER A 240 -10.52 31.01 -12.06
C SER A 240 -9.58 31.82 -12.94
N ALA A 241 -8.33 31.38 -13.13
CA ALA A 241 -7.36 32.03 -14.00
C ALA A 241 -7.87 32.14 -15.45
N PHE A 242 -8.43 31.05 -16.00
CA PHE A 242 -9.02 31.04 -17.35
C PHE A 242 -10.28 31.92 -17.45
N MET A 243 -11.15 31.91 -16.43
CA MET A 243 -12.33 32.79 -16.40
C MET A 243 -11.95 34.27 -16.26
N ARG A 244 -10.80 34.58 -15.66
CA ARG A 244 -10.24 35.94 -15.63
C ARG A 244 -9.62 36.32 -16.97
N SER A 245 -8.79 35.47 -17.59
CA SER A 245 -8.20 35.75 -18.91
C SER A 245 -9.27 36.00 -19.98
N ALA A 246 -10.37 35.24 -19.97
CA ALA A 246 -11.50 35.42 -20.89
C ALA A 246 -12.17 36.82 -20.79
N LYS A 247 -11.96 37.60 -19.72
CA LYS A 247 -12.42 38.99 -19.64
C LYS A 247 -11.66 39.91 -20.61
N LEU A 248 -10.40 39.59 -20.97
CA LEU A 248 -9.61 40.37 -21.93
C LEU A 248 -10.25 40.42 -23.31
N LEU A 249 -10.93 39.33 -23.72
CA LEU A 249 -11.67 39.23 -24.99
C LEU A 249 -12.81 40.25 -25.13
N ARG A 250 -13.25 40.87 -24.01
CA ARG A 250 -14.35 41.85 -23.97
C ARG A 250 -13.85 43.29 -23.88
N LEU A 251 -12.54 43.52 -23.83
CA LEU A 251 -11.95 44.85 -23.80
C LEU A 251 -11.90 45.45 -25.21
N ASN A 252 -12.10 46.76 -25.32
CA ASN A 252 -12.03 47.47 -26.60
C ASN A 252 -10.58 47.74 -27.03
N ASN A 253 -9.74 46.71 -27.04
CA ASN A 253 -8.35 46.77 -27.47
C ASN A 253 -7.89 45.44 -28.09
N LYS A 254 -7.55 45.47 -29.38
CA LYS A 254 -7.14 44.27 -30.14
C LYS A 254 -5.92 43.57 -29.55
N PHE A 255 -4.85 44.30 -29.22
CA PHE A 255 -3.63 43.73 -28.63
C PHE A 255 -3.89 42.96 -27.32
N TRP A 256 -4.76 43.49 -26.45
CA TRP A 256 -5.17 42.78 -25.22
C TRP A 256 -6.10 41.60 -25.49
N ALA A 257 -7.04 41.74 -26.43
CA ALA A 257 -8.00 40.69 -26.78
C ALA A 257 -7.42 39.55 -27.65
N SER A 258 -6.32 39.76 -28.36
CA SER A 258 -5.62 38.70 -29.11
C SER A 258 -4.29 38.34 -28.47
N THR A 259 -3.25 39.16 -28.67
CA THR A 259 -1.86 38.81 -28.34
C THR A 259 -1.64 38.52 -26.85
N LYS A 260 -2.11 39.40 -25.95
CA LYS A 260 -1.94 39.19 -24.51
C LYS A 260 -2.89 38.14 -23.94
N TYR A 261 -4.07 37.95 -24.54
CA TYR A 261 -4.95 36.84 -24.19
C TYR A 261 -4.32 35.48 -24.54
N GLU A 262 -3.73 35.34 -25.73
CA GLU A 262 -3.05 34.12 -26.16
C GLU A 262 -1.81 33.82 -25.30
N GLU A 263 -0.98 34.84 -25.02
CA GLU A 263 0.16 34.75 -24.10
C GLU A 263 -0.28 34.25 -22.71
N LEU A 264 -1.31 34.88 -22.13
CA LEU A 264 -1.84 34.49 -20.82
C LEU A 264 -2.46 33.09 -20.84
N ASN A 265 -3.15 32.70 -21.90
CA ASN A 265 -3.73 31.38 -22.05
C ASN A 265 -2.64 30.29 -22.11
N ASN A 266 -1.56 30.52 -22.85
CA ASN A 266 -0.42 29.61 -22.92
C ASN A 266 0.30 29.49 -21.55
N LEU A 267 0.40 30.60 -20.80
CA LEU A 267 0.91 30.58 -19.42
C LEU A 267 -0.01 29.78 -18.48
N ILE A 268 -1.34 29.91 -18.60
CA ILE A 268 -2.31 29.14 -17.82
C ILE A 268 -2.20 27.64 -18.11
N ILE A 269 -2.05 27.25 -19.38
CA ILE A 269 -1.88 25.85 -19.77
C ILE A 269 -0.58 25.29 -19.17
N GLY A 270 0.56 25.95 -19.36
CA GLY A 270 1.85 25.49 -18.82
C GLY A 270 1.87 25.45 -17.29
N ALA A 271 1.30 26.45 -16.62
CA ALA A 271 1.20 26.49 -15.16
C ALA A 271 0.30 25.36 -14.62
N ARG A 272 -0.78 25.03 -15.34
CA ARG A 272 -1.65 23.89 -15.02
C ARG A 272 -0.91 22.57 -15.20
N GLU A 273 -0.18 22.37 -16.29
CA GLU A 273 0.61 21.14 -16.52
C GLU A 273 1.65 20.91 -15.43
N ASP A 274 2.38 21.96 -15.02
CA ASP A 274 3.30 21.89 -13.88
C ASP A 274 2.58 21.67 -12.55
N GLY A 275 1.40 22.26 -12.36
CA GLY A 275 0.54 22.01 -11.22
C GLY A 275 0.04 20.56 -11.14
N GLU A 276 -0.27 19.94 -12.27
CA GLU A 276 -0.65 18.53 -12.35
C GLU A 276 0.54 17.59 -12.03
N LYS A 277 1.79 17.99 -12.37
CA LYS A 277 3.01 17.29 -11.90
C LYS A 277 3.15 17.37 -10.39
N LEU A 278 3.00 18.56 -9.79
CA LEU A 278 3.08 18.73 -8.33
C LEU A 278 1.98 17.94 -7.62
N ALA A 279 0.74 17.99 -8.09
CA ALA A 279 -0.37 17.20 -7.55
C ALA A 279 -0.19 15.68 -7.79
N LYS A 280 0.60 15.24 -8.77
CA LYS A 280 1.04 13.84 -8.89
C LYS A 280 2.11 13.51 -7.83
N ALA A 281 3.10 14.38 -7.64
CA ALA A 281 4.14 14.22 -6.63
C ALA A 281 3.54 14.07 -5.21
N GLU A 282 2.67 14.99 -4.80
CA GLU A 282 1.97 14.91 -3.49
C GLU A 282 1.19 13.61 -3.29
N ARG A 283 0.57 13.07 -4.36
CA ARG A 283 -0.16 11.80 -4.30
C ARG A 283 0.77 10.59 -4.19
N LEU A 284 1.92 10.64 -4.85
CA LEU A 284 2.95 9.60 -4.76
C LEU A 284 3.57 9.59 -3.36
N SER A 285 3.88 10.75 -2.78
CA SER A 285 4.48 10.84 -1.43
C SER A 285 3.58 10.19 -0.37
N LYS A 286 2.28 10.52 -0.40
CA LYS A 286 1.23 9.95 0.47
C LYS A 286 1.08 8.43 0.42
N THR A 287 1.70 7.73 -0.54
CA THR A 287 1.73 6.25 -0.54
C THR A 287 2.68 5.66 0.50
N LYS A 288 3.54 6.48 1.14
CA LYS A 288 4.55 6.05 2.12
C LYS A 288 5.47 4.94 1.59
N ASN A 289 5.82 5.02 0.31
CA ASN A 289 6.76 4.13 -0.37
C ASN A 289 7.97 4.92 -0.88
N VAL A 290 9.17 4.41 -0.59
CA VAL A 290 10.47 5.06 -0.88
C VAL A 290 10.63 5.42 -2.35
N ASP A 291 10.32 4.51 -3.27
CA ASP A 291 10.49 4.74 -4.71
C ASP A 291 9.48 5.78 -5.23
N ASN A 292 8.24 5.75 -4.71
CA ASN A 292 7.22 6.73 -5.05
C ASN A 292 7.57 8.14 -4.54
N ILE A 293 8.12 8.28 -3.32
CA ILE A 293 8.56 9.57 -2.78
C ILE A 293 9.75 10.12 -3.60
N LEU A 294 10.67 9.25 -4.05
CA LEU A 294 11.76 9.66 -4.94
C LEU A 294 11.26 10.06 -6.34
N GLU A 295 10.19 9.45 -6.86
CA GLU A 295 9.51 9.96 -8.06
C GLU A 295 8.83 11.31 -7.78
N ALA A 296 8.23 11.50 -6.60
CA ALA A 296 7.61 12.76 -6.19
C ALA A 296 8.63 13.92 -6.16
N ILE A 297 9.80 13.72 -5.55
CA ILE A 297 10.87 14.73 -5.52
C ILE A 297 11.32 15.07 -6.96
N LYS A 298 11.59 14.07 -7.81
CA LYS A 298 11.97 14.29 -9.21
C LYS A 298 10.92 15.05 -10.02
N LEU A 299 9.63 14.77 -9.78
CA LEU A 299 8.53 15.50 -10.42
C LEU A 299 8.49 16.97 -9.98
N ALA A 300 8.68 17.25 -8.68
CA ALA A 300 8.74 18.62 -8.16
C ALA A 300 9.99 19.37 -8.63
N GLU A 301 11.17 18.72 -8.68
CA GLU A 301 12.40 19.28 -9.25
C GLU A 301 12.30 19.59 -10.75
N SER A 302 11.47 18.84 -11.49
CA SER A 302 11.26 19.06 -12.93
C SER A 302 10.49 20.35 -13.26
N ILE A 303 9.86 20.99 -12.26
CA ILE A 303 9.12 22.23 -12.41
C ILE A 303 10.09 23.40 -12.55
N GLY A 304 10.05 24.07 -13.70
CA GLY A 304 11.02 25.12 -14.03
C GLY A 304 10.79 26.43 -13.26
N LYS A 305 11.88 27.18 -13.00
CA LYS A 305 11.89 28.48 -12.29
C LYS A 305 10.96 29.58 -12.87
N LYS A 306 10.45 29.41 -14.09
CA LYS A 306 9.49 30.32 -14.74
C LYS A 306 8.02 29.98 -14.45
N SER A 307 7.77 28.83 -13.82
CA SER A 307 6.42 28.34 -13.55
C SER A 307 5.81 29.03 -12.33
N TYR A 308 4.52 29.38 -12.40
CA TYR A 308 3.80 30.02 -11.28
C TYR A 308 3.64 29.09 -10.06
N VAL A 309 3.87 27.77 -10.21
CA VAL A 309 3.89 26.80 -9.10
C VAL A 309 5.29 26.46 -8.58
N TYR A 310 6.36 27.03 -9.15
CA TYR A 310 7.73 26.71 -8.76
C TYR A 310 7.97 26.88 -7.26
N GLN A 311 7.48 27.97 -6.66
CA GLN A 311 7.63 28.20 -5.22
C GLN A 311 7.02 27.07 -4.39
N LYS A 312 5.75 26.71 -4.64
CA LYS A 312 5.07 25.61 -3.93
C LYS A 312 5.74 24.26 -4.15
N ALA A 313 6.35 24.03 -5.31
CA ALA A 313 7.15 22.84 -5.57
C ALA A 313 8.46 22.82 -4.74
N GLN A 314 9.15 23.96 -4.59
CA GLN A 314 10.33 24.06 -3.74
C GLN A 314 10.00 23.96 -2.25
N GLU A 315 8.83 24.42 -1.82
CA GLU A 315 8.32 24.25 -0.45
C GLU A 315 8.00 22.78 -0.13
N ALA A 316 7.50 22.00 -1.10
CA ALA A 316 7.14 20.59 -0.91
C ALA A 316 8.32 19.59 -0.98
N ILE A 317 9.44 19.92 -1.63
CA ILE A 317 10.61 19.02 -1.75
C ILE A 317 11.20 18.64 -0.37
N PRO A 318 11.42 19.59 0.57
CA PRO A 318 11.83 19.26 1.93
C PRO A 318 10.85 18.33 2.66
N ASP A 319 9.54 18.57 2.53
CA ASP A 319 8.51 17.74 3.18
C ASP A 319 8.57 16.29 2.69
N PHE A 320 8.75 16.06 1.39
CA PHE A 320 8.96 14.72 0.83
C PHE A 320 10.21 14.04 1.38
N GLY A 321 11.31 14.79 1.57
CA GLY A 321 12.52 14.25 2.21
C GLY A 321 12.33 13.93 3.69
N LEU A 322 11.54 14.72 4.42
CA LEU A 322 11.15 14.44 5.81
C LEU A 322 10.25 13.20 5.91
N GLU A 323 9.33 12.99 4.97
CA GLU A 323 8.55 11.74 4.88
C GLU A 323 9.46 10.51 4.66
N MET A 324 10.55 10.63 3.91
CA MET A 324 11.56 9.56 3.80
C MET A 324 12.34 9.33 5.10
N LEU A 325 12.69 10.38 5.84
CA LEU A 325 13.30 10.21 7.17
C LEU A 325 12.34 9.57 8.18
N GLU A 326 11.04 9.86 8.13
CA GLU A 326 10.03 9.17 8.94
C GLU A 326 10.03 7.67 8.64
N LEU A 327 10.09 7.27 7.37
CA LEU A 327 10.18 5.85 6.98
C LEU A 327 11.49 5.20 7.47
N ALA A 328 12.61 5.92 7.39
CA ALA A 328 13.89 5.45 7.89
C ALA A 328 13.89 5.29 9.43
N GLU A 329 13.31 6.23 10.18
CA GLU A 329 13.19 6.13 11.63
C GLU A 329 12.31 4.94 12.06
N ASN A 330 11.18 4.72 11.38
CA ASN A 330 10.34 3.53 11.60
C ASN A 330 11.12 2.21 11.40
N LYS A 331 12.07 2.16 10.47
CA LYS A 331 12.96 1.01 10.26
C LYS A 331 13.99 0.86 11.37
N LEU A 332 14.58 1.97 11.81
CA LEU A 332 15.53 1.99 12.91
C LEU A 332 14.89 1.52 14.23
N GLU A 333 13.64 1.91 14.52
CA GLU A 333 12.88 1.41 15.68
C GLU A 333 12.61 -0.10 15.63
N GLN A 334 12.46 -0.67 14.43
CA GLN A 334 12.31 -2.11 14.20
C GLN A 334 13.64 -2.89 14.33
N LYS A 335 14.74 -2.21 14.65
CA LYS A 335 16.13 -2.70 14.63
C LYS A 335 16.68 -3.07 13.25
N ASP A 336 16.12 -2.47 12.20
CA ASP A 336 16.54 -2.63 10.81
C ASP A 336 17.37 -1.40 10.41
N ALA A 337 18.58 -1.27 10.97
CA ALA A 337 19.43 -0.12 10.73
C ALA A 337 19.99 -0.08 9.30
N ASP A 338 20.23 -1.22 8.66
CA ASP A 338 20.75 -1.26 7.30
C ASP A 338 19.71 -0.71 6.29
N GLU A 339 18.44 -1.10 6.43
CA GLU A 339 17.36 -0.51 5.62
C GLU A 339 17.11 0.96 5.99
N ALA A 340 17.19 1.34 7.27
CA ALA A 340 17.06 2.73 7.70
C ALA A 340 18.12 3.65 7.06
N ILE A 341 19.39 3.22 7.09
CA ILE A 341 20.51 3.94 6.47
C ILE A 341 20.33 3.96 4.94
N TYR A 342 19.92 2.84 4.33
CA TYR A 342 19.66 2.77 2.90
C TYR A 342 18.57 3.75 2.43
N ILE A 343 17.47 3.89 3.19
CA ILE A 343 16.42 4.87 2.88
C ILE A 343 16.96 6.29 2.99
N ALA A 344 17.67 6.61 4.09
CA ALA A 344 18.21 7.96 4.31
C ALA A 344 19.27 8.37 3.27
N GLN A 345 20.15 7.45 2.87
CA GLN A 345 21.16 7.68 1.82
C GLN A 345 20.56 7.91 0.42
N ARG A 346 19.30 7.52 0.19
CA ARG A 346 18.60 7.79 -1.08
C ARG A 346 17.95 9.17 -1.13
N ILE A 347 17.83 9.87 0.00
CA ILE A 347 17.28 11.23 0.05
C ILE A 347 18.22 12.17 -0.75
N PRO A 348 17.73 12.89 -1.77
CA PRO A 348 18.55 13.84 -2.52
C PRO A 348 19.12 14.95 -1.61
N PRO A 349 20.26 15.57 -1.98
CA PRO A 349 20.88 16.62 -1.16
C PRO A 349 20.06 17.92 -1.17
N ILE A 350 19.05 17.97 -0.30
CA ILE A 350 18.14 19.09 -0.11
C ILE A 350 18.69 19.98 1.02
N SER A 351 19.12 21.20 0.69
CA SER A 351 19.92 22.05 1.60
C SER A 351 19.25 22.44 2.92
N SER A 352 17.93 22.28 3.04
CA SER A 352 17.18 22.57 4.28
C SER A 352 17.02 21.38 5.22
N ILE A 353 17.33 20.15 4.79
CA ILE A 353 17.19 18.90 5.58
C ILE A 353 18.42 17.97 5.54
N GLU A 354 19.48 18.38 4.83
CA GLU A 354 20.76 17.68 4.82
C GLU A 354 21.37 17.54 6.24
N PRO A 355 21.27 18.54 7.14
CA PRO A 355 21.63 18.39 8.56
C PRO A 355 20.90 17.24 9.26
N GLU A 356 19.59 17.18 9.13
CA GLU A 356 18.73 16.16 9.74
C GLU A 356 19.01 14.76 9.16
N THR A 357 19.30 14.70 7.86
CA THR A 357 19.62 13.45 7.15
C THR A 357 20.97 12.90 7.58
N THR A 358 21.99 13.75 7.69
CA THR A 358 23.34 13.35 8.14
C THR A 358 23.37 12.93 9.60
N ASP A 359 22.72 13.70 10.48
CA ASP A 359 22.56 13.34 11.90
C ASP A 359 21.84 11.99 12.07
N PHE A 360 20.77 11.77 11.29
CA PHE A 360 20.03 10.51 11.31
C PHE A 360 20.91 9.31 10.92
N ILE A 361 21.67 9.43 9.82
CA ILE A 361 22.59 8.36 9.37
C ILE A 361 23.64 8.07 10.44
N ALA A 362 24.28 9.10 11.01
CA ALA A 362 25.27 8.93 12.07
C ALA A 362 24.68 8.20 13.30
N LEU A 363 23.46 8.54 13.71
CA LEU A 363 22.80 7.88 14.85
C LEU A 363 22.30 6.47 14.51
N ALA A 364 21.94 6.20 13.25
CA ALA A 364 21.56 4.88 12.77
C ALA A 364 22.77 3.93 12.72
N GLU A 365 23.90 4.40 12.20
CA GLU A 365 25.18 3.67 12.21
C GLU A 365 25.66 3.42 13.64
N ALA A 366 25.56 4.42 14.52
CA ALA A 366 25.87 4.26 15.93
C ALA A 366 25.03 3.13 16.58
N GLN A 367 23.72 3.14 16.37
CA GLN A 367 22.84 2.10 16.89
C GLN A 367 23.13 0.71 16.29
N ARG A 368 23.43 0.62 14.98
CA ARG A 368 23.85 -0.64 14.34
C ARG A 368 25.08 -1.23 15.03
N ASN A 369 26.10 -0.40 15.29
CA ASN A 369 27.34 -0.81 15.94
C ASN A 369 27.08 -1.26 17.40
N ALA A 370 26.24 -0.52 18.14
CA ALA A 370 25.86 -0.88 19.52
C ALA A 370 25.11 -2.22 19.60
N TRP A 371 24.25 -2.53 18.63
CA TRP A 371 23.48 -3.78 18.62
C TRP A 371 24.30 -5.05 18.39
N THR A 372 25.56 -4.93 17.94
CA THR A 372 26.51 -6.07 17.97
C THR A 372 26.73 -6.58 19.41
N GLY A 373 26.54 -5.73 20.42
CA GLY A 373 26.70 -6.05 21.83
C GLY A 373 28.13 -6.37 22.27
N THR A 374 29.12 -5.99 21.46
CA THR A 374 30.55 -6.10 21.78
C THR A 374 31.07 -4.77 22.34
N ILE A 375 32.15 -4.80 23.13
CA ILE A 375 32.80 -3.56 23.62
C ILE A 375 33.19 -2.66 22.46
N SER A 376 33.88 -3.21 21.44
CA SER A 376 34.30 -2.46 20.25
C SER A 376 33.12 -1.87 19.47
N GLY A 377 31.98 -2.57 19.38
CA GLY A 377 30.77 -2.04 18.74
C GLY A 377 30.11 -0.92 19.55
N LEU A 378 30.13 -0.98 20.88
CA LEU A 378 29.65 0.08 21.75
C LEU A 378 30.59 1.31 21.73
N GLU A 379 31.91 1.11 21.66
CA GLU A 379 32.89 2.18 21.48
C GLU A 379 32.72 2.89 20.13
N ALA A 380 32.57 2.13 19.03
CA ALA A 380 32.26 2.67 17.71
C ALA A 380 30.91 3.42 17.70
N ALA A 381 29.90 2.91 18.40
CA ALA A 381 28.62 3.59 18.55
C ALA A 381 28.74 4.93 19.25
N ILE A 382 29.49 4.98 20.36
CA ILE A 382 29.78 6.22 21.09
C ILE A 382 30.51 7.21 20.18
N SER A 383 31.52 6.76 19.43
CA SER A 383 32.27 7.61 18.50
C SER A 383 31.36 8.27 17.46
N SER A 384 30.56 7.48 16.73
CA SER A 384 29.63 8.02 15.70
C SER A 384 28.57 8.95 16.30
N ALA A 385 28.05 8.66 17.50
CA ALA A 385 27.08 9.53 18.16
C ALA A 385 27.69 10.82 18.75
N GLN A 386 29.01 10.88 18.95
CA GLN A 386 29.73 12.07 19.41
C GLN A 386 29.99 13.10 18.31
N GLU A 387 29.86 12.71 17.03
CA GLU A 387 30.01 13.62 15.88
C GLU A 387 28.83 14.61 15.75
N ILE A 388 27.69 14.32 16.40
CA ILE A 388 26.49 15.17 16.40
C ILE A 388 26.73 16.40 17.29
N ASP A 389 26.68 17.59 16.68
CA ASP A 389 26.90 18.88 17.36
C ASP A 389 25.83 19.21 18.42
N SER A 390 26.22 19.96 19.46
CA SER A 390 25.37 20.27 20.62
C SER A 390 24.16 21.16 20.32
N ASN A 391 24.17 21.89 19.20
CA ASN A 391 23.07 22.74 18.75
C ASN A 391 22.01 21.96 17.94
N ARG A 392 22.26 20.67 17.63
CA ARG A 392 21.41 19.87 16.75
C ARG A 392 20.21 19.29 17.50
N PRO A 393 19.00 19.21 16.89
CA PRO A 393 17.80 18.70 17.57
C PRO A 393 17.98 17.30 18.16
N ILE A 394 18.76 16.43 17.50
CA ILE A 394 18.89 15.02 17.90
C ILE A 394 19.95 14.82 19.01
N TYR A 395 20.74 15.84 19.35
CA TYR A 395 21.85 15.75 20.30
C TYR A 395 21.46 15.13 21.65
N GLN A 396 20.31 15.50 22.21
CA GLN A 396 19.84 14.94 23.48
C GLN A 396 19.51 13.44 23.40
N LYS A 397 19.04 12.96 22.23
CA LYS A 397 18.81 11.53 21.94
C LYS A 397 20.16 10.80 21.87
N ALA A 398 21.16 11.40 21.20
CA ALA A 398 22.52 10.88 21.10
C ALA A 398 23.21 10.78 22.48
N GLN A 399 23.19 11.84 23.30
CA GLN A 399 23.80 11.83 24.65
C GLN A 399 23.17 10.79 25.59
N LYS A 400 21.84 10.59 25.50
CA LYS A 400 21.15 9.52 26.24
C LYS A 400 21.59 8.13 25.80
N LEU A 401 21.80 7.91 24.51
CA LEU A 401 22.33 6.65 23.98
C LEU A 401 23.80 6.43 24.40
N ILE A 402 24.66 7.44 24.27
CA ILE A 402 26.06 7.41 24.71
C ILE A 402 26.17 7.00 26.18
N SER A 403 25.42 7.66 27.08
CA SER A 403 25.43 7.32 28.52
C SER A 403 24.91 5.91 28.82
N THR A 404 24.03 5.37 27.98
CA THR A 404 23.57 3.97 28.06
C THR A 404 24.68 3.00 27.62
N TRP A 405 25.35 3.28 26.49
CA TRP A 405 26.42 2.45 25.95
C TRP A 405 27.69 2.45 26.80
N GLN A 406 28.05 3.59 27.39
CA GLN A 406 29.17 3.69 28.34
C GLN A 406 28.96 2.77 29.55
N LEU A 407 27.73 2.70 30.06
CA LEU A 407 27.36 1.79 31.13
C LEU A 407 27.38 0.33 30.65
N GLU A 408 26.85 0.03 29.45
CA GLU A 408 26.92 -1.33 28.90
C GLU A 408 28.35 -1.84 28.68
N ILE A 409 29.33 -0.99 28.36
CA ILE A 409 30.75 -1.41 28.19
C ILE A 409 31.30 -2.06 29.47
N GLU A 410 31.00 -1.51 30.65
CA GLU A 410 31.47 -2.08 31.91
C GLU A 410 30.85 -3.48 32.14
N ASP A 411 29.56 -3.63 31.89
CA ASP A 411 28.84 -4.89 32.12
C ASP A 411 29.14 -5.96 31.06
N VAL A 412 29.37 -5.58 29.81
CA VAL A 412 29.86 -6.52 28.77
C VAL A 412 31.26 -7.02 29.17
N SER A 413 32.14 -6.15 29.67
CA SER A 413 33.46 -6.56 30.19
C SER A 413 33.33 -7.53 31.39
N ARG A 414 32.35 -7.33 32.28
CA ARG A 414 32.02 -8.28 33.36
C ARG A 414 31.53 -9.63 32.82
N LEU A 415 30.65 -9.63 31.82
CA LEU A 415 30.18 -10.85 31.16
C LEU A 415 31.31 -11.61 30.46
N GLU A 416 32.21 -10.94 29.76
CA GLU A 416 33.36 -11.58 29.10
C GLU A 416 34.33 -12.21 30.11
N ARG A 417 34.61 -11.55 31.24
CA ARG A 417 35.35 -12.16 32.36
C ARG A 417 34.61 -13.37 32.93
N ALA A 418 33.30 -13.26 33.16
CA ALA A 418 32.49 -14.35 33.67
C ALA A 418 32.48 -15.57 32.72
N ARG A 419 32.34 -15.35 31.41
CA ARG A 419 32.46 -16.40 30.36
C ARG A 419 33.85 -17.05 30.36
N THR A 420 34.91 -16.27 30.54
CA THR A 420 36.30 -16.75 30.60
C THR A 420 36.61 -17.57 31.85
N LEU A 421 35.92 -17.30 32.96
CA LEU A 421 35.92 -18.17 34.14
C LEU A 421 35.12 -19.45 33.85
N ALA A 422 33.89 -19.32 33.37
CA ALA A 422 32.99 -20.44 33.13
C ALA A 422 33.52 -21.47 32.11
N SER A 423 34.26 -21.03 31.08
CA SER A 423 34.84 -21.91 30.05
C SER A 423 35.82 -22.94 30.60
N GLN A 424 36.38 -22.70 31.79
CA GLN A 424 37.28 -23.63 32.49
C GLN A 424 36.53 -24.79 33.19
N GLY A 425 35.19 -24.77 33.23
CA GLY A 425 34.33 -25.90 33.59
C GLY A 425 34.33 -26.39 35.05
N SER A 426 35.28 -25.97 35.88
CA SER A 426 35.32 -26.36 37.30
C SER A 426 34.21 -25.71 38.12
N ILE A 427 33.74 -26.36 39.20
CA ILE A 427 32.72 -25.79 40.11
C ILE A 427 33.17 -24.43 40.67
N GLY A 428 34.45 -24.29 41.03
CA GLY A 428 35.02 -23.04 41.53
C GLY A 428 34.94 -21.92 40.49
N ASN A 429 35.31 -22.22 39.23
CA ASN A 429 35.33 -21.23 38.16
C ASN A 429 33.91 -20.86 37.68
N LEU A 430 32.98 -21.84 37.61
CA LEU A 430 31.56 -21.57 37.37
C LEU A 430 30.94 -20.73 38.50
N SER A 431 31.32 -20.97 39.75
CA SER A 431 30.86 -20.17 40.89
C SER A 431 31.42 -18.75 40.86
N ALA A 432 32.68 -18.58 40.45
CA ALA A 432 33.30 -17.27 40.24
C ALA A 432 32.66 -16.52 39.06
N ALA A 433 32.34 -17.20 37.96
CA ALA A 433 31.58 -16.64 36.83
C ALA A 433 30.19 -16.13 37.26
N ILE A 434 29.46 -16.94 38.05
CA ILE A 434 28.19 -16.54 38.64
C ILE A 434 28.35 -15.32 39.57
N ALA A 435 29.45 -15.23 40.32
CA ALA A 435 29.71 -14.08 41.20
C ALA A 435 30.00 -12.80 40.40
N GLU A 436 30.85 -12.87 39.36
CA GLU A 436 31.17 -11.74 38.49
C GLU A 436 29.91 -11.22 37.76
N ALA A 437 29.13 -12.11 37.14
CA ALA A 437 27.90 -11.72 36.44
C ALA A 437 26.79 -11.21 37.40
N LYS A 438 26.83 -11.57 38.70
CA LYS A 438 25.90 -11.03 39.72
C LYS A 438 26.18 -9.57 40.09
N MET A 439 27.35 -9.04 39.77
CA MET A 439 27.66 -7.63 39.99
C MET A 439 26.86 -6.70 39.08
N ILE A 440 26.33 -7.22 37.96
CA ILE A 440 25.53 -6.48 36.97
C ILE A 440 24.18 -6.09 37.58
N PRO A 441 23.85 -4.79 37.75
CA PRO A 441 22.64 -4.35 38.42
C PRO A 441 21.34 -4.81 37.75
N ARG A 442 20.25 -4.92 38.52
CA ARG A 442 18.99 -5.48 37.99
C ARG A 442 18.29 -4.61 36.93
N ASN A 443 18.54 -3.30 36.96
CA ASN A 443 18.06 -2.27 36.05
C ASN A 443 18.97 -2.05 34.83
N ASN A 444 20.09 -2.78 34.75
CA ASN A 444 21.05 -2.68 33.67
C ASN A 444 20.50 -3.26 32.34
N PRO A 445 20.79 -2.69 31.15
CA PRO A 445 20.44 -3.28 29.86
C PRO A 445 20.88 -4.75 29.71
N ARG A 446 22.07 -5.09 30.21
CA ARG A 446 22.67 -6.44 30.16
C ARG A 446 22.13 -7.40 31.24
N ALA A 447 21.26 -6.94 32.14
CA ALA A 447 20.75 -7.76 33.25
C ALA A 447 19.97 -9.00 32.80
N LYS A 448 19.36 -9.01 31.61
CA LYS A 448 18.67 -10.19 31.05
C LYS A 448 19.68 -11.25 30.60
N GLU A 449 20.75 -10.83 29.93
CA GLU A 449 21.86 -11.66 29.45
C GLU A 449 22.59 -12.30 30.65
N ALA A 450 23.00 -11.49 31.62
CA ALA A 450 23.62 -11.93 32.86
C ALA A 450 22.82 -13.01 33.60
N ARG A 451 21.50 -12.84 33.74
CA ARG A 451 20.62 -13.82 34.40
C ARG A 451 20.53 -15.14 33.63
N ALA A 452 20.53 -15.10 32.30
CA ALA A 452 20.49 -16.31 31.49
C ALA A 452 21.78 -17.13 31.68
N GLU A 453 22.93 -16.47 31.67
CA GLU A 453 24.23 -17.13 31.90
C GLU A 453 24.38 -17.64 33.33
N ILE A 454 24.02 -16.84 34.35
CA ILE A 454 23.99 -17.28 35.76
C ILE A 454 23.15 -18.55 35.92
N ASN A 455 21.96 -18.61 35.31
CA ASN A 455 21.08 -19.78 35.39
C ASN A 455 21.69 -21.00 34.68
N SER A 456 22.35 -20.79 33.54
CA SER A 456 23.07 -21.84 32.81
C SER A 456 24.20 -22.44 33.64
N TRP A 457 25.10 -21.59 34.17
CA TRP A 457 26.23 -22.03 34.99
C TRP A 457 25.77 -22.65 36.32
N ALA A 458 24.71 -22.12 36.94
CA ALA A 458 24.14 -22.72 38.14
C ALA A 458 23.57 -24.13 37.88
N SER A 459 22.95 -24.34 36.71
CA SER A 459 22.50 -25.68 36.28
C SER A 459 23.67 -26.63 36.02
N GLN A 460 24.79 -26.13 35.46
CA GLN A 460 26.02 -26.91 35.27
C GLN A 460 26.63 -27.31 36.62
N VAL A 461 26.77 -26.38 37.57
CA VAL A 461 27.24 -26.67 38.94
C VAL A 461 26.37 -27.73 39.61
N GLN A 462 25.04 -27.56 39.59
CA GLN A 462 24.12 -28.58 40.14
C GLN A 462 24.29 -29.93 39.46
N THR A 463 24.52 -29.96 38.15
CA THR A 463 24.73 -31.21 37.41
C THR A 463 26.03 -31.90 37.82
N ILE A 464 27.12 -31.15 38.02
CA ILE A 464 28.42 -31.71 38.47
C ILE A 464 28.32 -32.18 39.94
N GLU A 465 27.64 -31.43 40.81
CA GLU A 465 27.39 -31.82 42.22
C GLU A 465 26.51 -33.07 42.33
N ASP A 466 25.43 -33.16 41.55
CA ASP A 466 24.41 -34.18 41.71
C ASP A 466 24.77 -35.50 40.99
N ARG A 467 25.59 -35.44 39.93
CA ARG A 467 25.91 -36.59 39.07
C ARG A 467 26.54 -37.77 39.82
N PRO A 468 27.52 -37.60 40.74
CA PRO A 468 28.06 -38.72 41.51
C PRO A 468 27.04 -39.46 42.37
N PHE A 469 25.95 -38.82 42.81
CA PHE A 469 24.86 -39.51 43.51
C PHE A 469 24.05 -40.37 42.55
N LEU A 470 23.83 -39.90 41.32
CA LEU A 470 23.08 -40.65 40.30
C LEU A 470 23.88 -41.86 39.81
N GLU A 471 25.18 -41.69 39.56
CA GLU A 471 26.10 -42.76 39.13
C GLU A 471 26.20 -43.86 40.18
N ARG A 472 26.47 -43.54 41.46
CA ARG A 472 26.46 -44.53 42.56
C ARG A 472 25.11 -45.21 42.73
N ALA A 473 24.00 -44.49 42.52
CA ALA A 473 22.67 -45.09 42.56
C ALA A 473 22.47 -46.11 41.42
N GLU A 474 23.04 -45.86 40.24
CA GLU A 474 23.00 -46.78 39.11
C GLU A 474 23.87 -48.01 39.34
N GLU A 475 25.09 -47.86 39.86
CA GLU A 475 25.97 -48.96 40.27
C GLU A 475 25.26 -49.90 41.26
N LEU A 476 24.64 -49.34 42.31
CA LEU A 476 23.82 -50.10 43.26
C LEU A 476 22.63 -50.81 42.57
N ALA A 477 22.04 -50.23 41.54
CA ALA A 477 20.90 -50.83 40.83
C ALA A 477 21.28 -51.96 39.85
N LEU A 478 22.57 -52.15 39.55
CA LEU A 478 23.07 -53.23 38.68
C LEU A 478 22.92 -54.60 39.34
N PHE A 479 23.24 -54.73 40.64
CA PHE A 479 23.09 -55.99 41.39
C PHE A 479 21.65 -56.54 41.34
N GLY A 480 20.67 -55.63 41.30
CA GLY A 480 19.30 -55.94 40.95
C GLY A 480 18.46 -56.68 42.00
N ASP A 481 19.06 -57.05 43.13
CA ASP A 481 18.36 -57.57 44.30
C ASP A 481 17.57 -56.46 45.04
N THR A 482 16.70 -56.89 45.96
CA THR A 482 15.80 -55.97 46.67
C THR A 482 16.52 -55.00 47.61
N SER A 483 17.67 -55.38 48.18
CA SER A 483 18.45 -54.51 49.07
C SER A 483 19.15 -53.43 48.26
N SER A 484 19.90 -53.82 47.23
CA SER A 484 20.67 -52.89 46.40
C SER A 484 19.76 -51.94 45.61
N LEU A 485 18.57 -52.38 45.17
CA LEU A 485 17.57 -51.48 44.58
C LEU A 485 16.99 -50.47 45.59
N LYS A 486 16.84 -50.84 46.88
CA LYS A 486 16.42 -49.90 47.93
C LYS A 486 17.54 -48.91 48.28
N ALA A 487 18.80 -49.36 48.26
CA ALA A 487 19.97 -48.50 48.40
C ALA A 487 20.07 -47.50 47.22
N ALA A 488 19.91 -47.97 45.98
CA ALA A 488 19.87 -47.13 44.77
C ALA A 488 18.79 -46.05 44.83
N ILE A 489 17.56 -46.41 45.23
CA ILE A 489 16.47 -45.43 45.44
C ILE A 489 16.86 -44.38 46.49
N THR A 490 17.53 -44.80 47.57
CA THR A 490 17.97 -43.91 48.65
C THR A 490 19.05 -42.95 48.17
N GLU A 491 20.06 -43.43 47.44
CA GLU A 491 21.16 -42.61 46.92
C GLU A 491 20.64 -41.58 45.90
N ALA A 492 19.83 -42.01 44.93
CA ALA A 492 19.22 -41.09 43.96
C ALA A 492 18.23 -40.09 44.60
N SER A 493 17.66 -40.40 45.78
CA SER A 493 16.76 -39.48 46.49
C SER A 493 17.48 -38.28 47.14
N ARG A 494 18.82 -38.33 47.23
CA ARG A 494 19.65 -37.20 47.67
C ARG A 494 19.55 -36.01 46.72
N ILE A 495 19.26 -36.26 45.43
CA ILE A 495 19.01 -35.23 44.42
C ILE A 495 17.64 -34.59 44.70
N ARG A 496 17.65 -33.34 45.16
CA ARG A 496 16.46 -32.63 45.67
C ARG A 496 15.57 -32.08 44.55
N ARG A 497 14.27 -31.91 44.82
CA ARG A 497 13.34 -31.24 43.90
C ARG A 497 13.83 -29.83 43.57
N GLY A 498 13.84 -29.50 42.27
CA GLY A 498 14.33 -28.20 41.77
C GLY A 498 15.77 -28.20 41.29
N ARG A 499 16.52 -29.30 41.50
CA ARG A 499 17.84 -29.52 40.90
C ARG A 499 17.74 -30.01 39.45
N SER A 500 18.76 -29.72 38.64
CA SER A 500 18.83 -30.11 37.22
C SER A 500 18.65 -31.61 36.96
N LEU A 501 19.27 -32.50 37.75
CA LEU A 501 19.17 -33.95 37.57
C LEU A 501 17.93 -34.59 38.24
N TYR A 502 17.09 -33.81 38.93
CA TYR A 502 15.91 -34.34 39.64
C TYR A 502 14.93 -35.13 38.75
N PRO A 503 14.58 -34.69 37.52
CA PRO A 503 13.65 -35.44 36.66
C PRO A 503 14.18 -36.83 36.29
N GLU A 504 15.48 -36.93 36.04
CA GLU A 504 16.15 -38.20 35.73
C GLU A 504 16.20 -39.11 36.96
N ALA A 505 16.64 -38.59 38.11
CA ALA A 505 16.66 -39.32 39.38
C ALA A 505 15.26 -39.90 39.71
N ARG A 506 14.19 -39.11 39.53
CA ARG A 506 12.81 -39.56 39.73
C ARG A 506 12.39 -40.65 38.75
N LYS A 507 12.83 -40.61 37.49
CA LYS A 507 12.59 -41.67 36.50
C LYS A 507 13.27 -42.98 36.90
N LYS A 508 14.53 -42.92 37.37
CA LYS A 508 15.28 -44.11 37.84
C LYS A 508 14.65 -44.68 39.12
N ILE A 509 14.37 -43.85 40.13
CA ILE A 509 13.63 -44.23 41.35
C ILE A 509 12.31 -44.94 41.00
N ALA A 510 11.48 -44.38 40.11
CA ALA A 510 10.21 -44.98 39.71
C ALA A 510 10.39 -46.31 38.93
N SER A 511 11.52 -46.53 38.26
CA SER A 511 11.87 -47.81 37.64
C SER A 511 12.24 -48.85 38.70
N TRP A 512 13.17 -48.51 39.60
CA TRP A 512 13.65 -49.41 40.65
C TRP A 512 12.56 -49.76 41.66
N SER A 513 11.70 -48.80 42.05
CA SER A 513 10.55 -49.07 42.92
C SER A 513 9.60 -50.11 42.30
N ARG A 514 9.41 -50.09 40.97
CA ARG A 514 8.58 -51.09 40.27
C ARG A 514 9.25 -52.46 40.21
N ARG A 515 10.59 -52.53 40.10
CA ARG A 515 11.36 -53.79 40.22
C ARG A 515 11.20 -54.38 41.62
N VAL A 516 11.44 -53.59 42.67
CA VAL A 516 11.26 -53.98 44.08
C VAL A 516 9.84 -54.49 44.33
N GLN A 517 8.81 -53.73 43.95
CA GLN A 517 7.42 -54.14 44.15
C GLN A 517 7.09 -55.47 43.47
N ARG A 518 7.62 -55.70 42.26
CA ARG A 518 7.43 -56.99 41.57
C ARG A 518 8.07 -58.13 42.34
N VAL A 519 9.33 -58.00 42.77
CA VAL A 519 10.03 -59.07 43.52
C VAL A 519 9.34 -59.36 44.87
N GLU A 520 8.87 -58.32 45.57
CA GLU A 520 8.12 -58.47 46.83
C GLU A 520 6.73 -59.10 46.64
N ASP A 521 6.01 -58.78 45.55
CA ASP A 521 4.62 -59.22 45.34
C ASP A 521 4.50 -60.57 44.62
N GLN A 522 5.51 -60.96 43.83
CA GLN A 522 5.47 -62.15 42.97
C GLN A 522 5.22 -63.46 43.75
N PRO A 523 5.86 -63.74 44.91
CA PRO A 523 5.61 -64.95 45.68
C PRO A 523 4.15 -65.12 46.11
N TYR A 524 3.48 -64.02 46.50
CA TYR A 524 2.05 -64.06 46.88
C TYR A 524 1.16 -64.38 45.68
N LEU A 525 1.48 -63.85 44.49
CA LEU A 525 0.72 -64.12 43.27
C LEU A 525 0.88 -65.58 42.83
N ASP A 526 2.10 -66.11 42.88
CA ASP A 526 2.40 -67.47 42.47
C ASP A 526 1.84 -68.49 43.48
N GLN A 527 1.93 -68.21 44.79
CA GLN A 527 1.26 -69.01 45.83
C GLN A 527 -0.26 -69.00 45.65
N ALA A 528 -0.87 -67.84 45.39
CA ALA A 528 -2.31 -67.74 45.14
C ALA A 528 -2.75 -68.59 43.94
N ARG A 529 -1.97 -68.57 42.84
CA ARG A 529 -2.24 -69.40 41.66
C ARG A 529 -2.07 -70.89 41.95
N SER A 530 -1.06 -71.28 42.71
CA SER A 530 -0.87 -72.66 43.13
C SER A 530 -2.09 -73.18 43.92
N LEU A 531 -2.59 -72.38 44.87
CA LEU A 531 -3.81 -72.67 45.64
C LEU A 531 -5.06 -72.76 44.76
N ALA A 532 -5.18 -71.90 43.73
CA ALA A 532 -6.29 -71.97 42.79
C ALA A 532 -6.24 -73.25 41.93
N ASN A 533 -5.05 -73.59 41.42
CA ASN A 533 -4.82 -74.79 40.63
C ASN A 533 -5.05 -76.09 41.43
N SER A 534 -4.85 -76.08 42.76
CA SER A 534 -5.21 -77.18 43.65
C SER A 534 -6.70 -77.19 44.07
N GLY A 535 -7.50 -76.25 43.57
CA GLY A 535 -8.95 -76.16 43.83
C GLY A 535 -9.34 -75.33 45.06
N ASP A 536 -8.39 -74.83 45.87
CA ASP A 536 -8.69 -73.92 46.98
C ASP A 536 -8.73 -72.46 46.51
N LEU A 537 -9.76 -72.17 45.73
CA LEU A 537 -10.06 -70.83 45.23
C LEU A 537 -10.29 -69.82 46.37
N ARG A 538 -10.71 -70.26 47.56
CA ARG A 538 -10.94 -69.34 48.70
C ARG A 538 -9.63 -68.89 49.33
N ALA A 539 -8.69 -69.82 49.55
CA ALA A 539 -7.34 -69.47 49.98
C ALA A 539 -6.62 -68.65 48.91
N ALA A 540 -6.74 -69.03 47.62
CA ALA A 540 -6.17 -68.28 46.49
C ALA A 540 -6.59 -66.80 46.48
N ILE A 541 -7.90 -66.52 46.59
CA ILE A 541 -8.43 -65.15 46.69
C ILE A 541 -7.86 -64.42 47.91
N SER A 542 -7.70 -65.09 49.06
CA SER A 542 -7.15 -64.50 50.28
C SER A 542 -5.67 -64.12 50.12
N THR A 543 -4.86 -65.00 49.53
CA THR A 543 -3.43 -64.78 49.30
C THR A 543 -3.19 -63.68 48.27
N ALA A 544 -3.91 -63.67 47.15
CA ALA A 544 -3.78 -62.61 46.13
C ALA A 544 -4.20 -61.23 46.66
N LYS A 545 -5.15 -61.15 47.61
CA LYS A 545 -5.56 -59.90 48.26
C LYS A 545 -4.46 -59.25 49.11
N GLN A 546 -3.39 -59.96 49.45
CA GLN A 546 -2.24 -59.38 50.16
C GLN A 546 -1.46 -58.38 49.28
N ILE A 547 -1.58 -58.48 47.95
CA ILE A 547 -1.00 -57.56 46.98
C ILE A 547 -1.82 -56.26 46.96
N ARG A 548 -1.30 -55.23 47.63
CA ARG A 548 -1.98 -53.93 47.83
C ARG A 548 -2.28 -53.22 46.50
N SER A 549 -3.43 -52.56 46.44
CA SER A 549 -3.83 -51.70 45.32
C SER A 549 -2.78 -50.64 44.98
N GLY A 550 -2.47 -50.47 43.69
CA GLY A 550 -1.50 -49.47 43.20
C GLY A 550 -0.07 -50.00 43.06
N ARG A 551 0.23 -51.20 43.56
CA ARG A 551 1.50 -51.89 43.30
C ARG A 551 1.52 -52.54 41.92
N VAL A 552 2.71 -52.84 41.39
CA VAL A 552 2.91 -53.36 40.02
C VAL A 552 2.03 -54.56 39.66
N LEU A 553 1.91 -55.55 40.56
CA LEU A 553 1.13 -56.76 40.31
C LEU A 553 -0.35 -56.64 40.65
N SER A 554 -0.81 -55.54 41.25
CA SER A 554 -2.18 -55.42 41.78
C SER A 554 -3.25 -55.59 40.69
N ARG A 555 -2.99 -55.09 39.46
CA ARG A 555 -3.91 -55.26 38.31
C ARG A 555 -3.96 -56.70 37.79
N GLN A 556 -2.93 -57.50 38.03
CA GLN A 556 -2.92 -58.92 37.67
C GLN A 556 -3.62 -59.73 38.77
N ALA A 557 -3.21 -59.54 40.03
CA ALA A 557 -3.87 -60.13 41.19
C ALA A 557 -5.39 -59.91 41.20
N GLN A 558 -5.87 -58.70 40.86
CA GLN A 558 -7.30 -58.41 40.81
C GLN A 558 -8.05 -59.15 39.69
N ARG A 559 -7.41 -59.44 38.54
CA ARG A 559 -8.04 -60.26 37.48
C ARG A 559 -8.21 -61.69 37.95
N ASP A 560 -7.12 -62.27 38.45
CA ASP A 560 -7.08 -63.63 38.98
C ASP A 560 -8.12 -63.80 40.12
N ILE A 561 -8.21 -62.83 41.05
CA ILE A 561 -9.26 -62.77 42.09
C ILE A 561 -10.68 -62.76 41.51
N ASN A 562 -10.95 -61.94 40.48
CA ASN A 562 -12.29 -61.83 39.90
C ASN A 562 -12.71 -63.15 39.22
N GLU A 563 -11.78 -63.84 38.57
CA GLU A 563 -11.98 -65.13 37.93
C GLU A 563 -12.31 -66.22 38.96
N TRP A 564 -11.49 -66.36 40.01
CA TRP A 564 -11.73 -67.32 41.09
C TRP A 564 -13.03 -67.03 41.85
N GLN A 565 -13.40 -65.75 42.03
CA GLN A 565 -14.69 -65.36 42.61
C GLN A 565 -15.87 -65.79 41.73
N ALA A 566 -15.75 -65.63 40.42
CA ALA A 566 -16.77 -66.09 39.47
C ALA A 566 -16.95 -67.61 39.56
N GLU A 567 -15.87 -68.38 39.62
CA GLU A 567 -15.91 -69.84 39.73
C GLU A 567 -16.46 -70.33 41.09
N VAL A 568 -16.04 -69.74 42.22
CA VAL A 568 -16.64 -70.05 43.54
C VAL A 568 -18.15 -69.77 43.54
N SER A 569 -18.58 -68.69 42.88
CA SER A 569 -20.01 -68.36 42.75
C SER A 569 -20.74 -69.35 41.82
N ALA A 570 -20.10 -69.79 40.73
CA ALA A 570 -20.63 -70.77 39.79
C ALA A 570 -20.91 -72.10 40.48
N THR A 571 -19.90 -72.68 41.14
CA THR A 571 -20.00 -73.94 41.87
C THR A 571 -21.03 -73.86 43.00
N THR A 572 -21.10 -72.73 43.71
CA THR A 572 -22.09 -72.52 44.78
C THR A 572 -23.52 -72.42 44.23
N ASN A 573 -23.75 -71.64 43.17
CA ASN A 573 -25.07 -71.48 42.55
C ASN A 573 -25.54 -72.78 41.87
N TRP A 574 -24.62 -73.49 41.21
CA TRP A 574 -24.91 -74.77 40.54
C TRP A 574 -25.28 -75.88 41.51
N ARG A 575 -24.51 -76.04 42.60
CA ARG A 575 -24.84 -77.01 43.67
C ARG A 575 -26.23 -76.74 44.26
N LYS A 576 -26.52 -75.48 44.63
CA LYS A 576 -27.84 -75.08 45.15
C LYS A 576 -28.96 -75.28 44.13
N ALA A 577 -28.71 -75.03 42.85
CA ALA A 577 -29.69 -75.26 41.79
C ALA A 577 -30.08 -76.74 41.71
N ARG A 578 -29.08 -77.64 41.67
CA ARG A 578 -29.30 -79.09 41.65
C ARG A 578 -30.04 -79.58 42.89
N GLU A 579 -29.62 -79.14 44.07
CA GLU A 579 -30.24 -79.51 45.36
C GLU A 579 -31.72 -79.12 45.41
N VAL A 580 -32.06 -77.88 45.04
CA VAL A 580 -33.46 -77.39 45.01
C VAL A 580 -34.30 -78.17 43.99
N ALA A 581 -33.74 -78.52 42.83
CA ALA A 581 -34.44 -79.25 41.78
C ALA A 581 -34.89 -80.66 42.21
N LEU A 582 -34.20 -81.31 43.16
CA LEU A 582 -34.53 -82.68 43.61
C LEU A 582 -35.95 -82.83 44.14
N SER A 583 -36.56 -81.76 44.65
CA SER A 583 -37.93 -81.80 45.16
C SER A 583 -39.01 -81.88 44.07
N GLY A 584 -38.67 -81.71 42.78
CA GLY A 584 -39.56 -81.89 41.63
C GLY A 584 -40.77 -80.95 41.51
N THR A 585 -41.07 -80.15 42.54
CA THR A 585 -42.24 -79.25 42.52
C THR A 585 -42.06 -78.07 41.55
N PRO A 586 -43.14 -77.52 40.95
CA PRO A 586 -43.02 -76.37 40.06
C PRO A 586 -42.31 -75.15 40.65
N LYS A 587 -42.59 -74.84 41.92
CA LYS A 587 -41.94 -73.75 42.65
C LYS A 587 -40.44 -73.99 42.79
N ALA A 588 -40.03 -75.22 43.08
CA ALA A 588 -38.63 -75.56 43.22
C ALA A 588 -37.88 -75.63 41.88
N LEU A 589 -38.45 -76.25 40.84
CA LEU A 589 -37.86 -76.26 39.50
C LEU A 589 -37.63 -74.82 38.98
N SER A 590 -38.61 -73.93 39.15
CA SER A 590 -38.44 -72.51 38.77
C SER A 590 -37.38 -71.77 39.61
N GLN A 591 -37.18 -72.14 40.88
CA GLN A 591 -36.11 -71.63 41.72
C GLN A 591 -34.73 -72.20 41.33
N ALA A 592 -34.65 -73.49 41.01
CA ALA A 592 -33.45 -74.15 40.50
C ALA A 592 -33.00 -73.52 39.18
N ILE A 593 -33.92 -73.29 38.24
CA ILE A 593 -33.62 -72.57 36.98
C ILE A 593 -33.11 -71.15 37.27
N ARG A 594 -33.72 -70.40 38.20
CA ARG A 594 -33.24 -69.06 38.60
C ARG A 594 -31.84 -69.09 39.22
N LEU A 595 -31.47 -70.14 39.96
CA LEU A 595 -30.13 -70.33 40.51
C LEU A 595 -29.12 -70.72 39.41
N ALA A 596 -29.48 -71.63 38.50
CA ALA A 596 -28.65 -72.01 37.36
C ALA A 596 -28.41 -70.84 36.37
N ARG A 597 -29.36 -69.90 36.24
CA ARG A 597 -29.16 -68.64 35.48
C ARG A 597 -28.08 -67.74 36.08
N ARG A 598 -27.78 -67.86 37.38
CA ARG A 598 -26.73 -67.10 38.08
C ARG A 598 -25.34 -67.76 37.97
N VAL A 599 -25.21 -68.88 37.27
CA VAL A 599 -23.90 -69.44 36.90
C VAL A 599 -23.30 -68.54 35.81
N PRO A 600 -22.13 -67.89 36.04
CA PRO A 600 -21.52 -66.96 35.09
C PRO A 600 -21.22 -67.60 33.74
N ARG A 601 -21.33 -66.82 32.66
CA ARG A 601 -21.26 -67.33 31.28
C ARG A 601 -19.90 -67.91 30.87
N GLY A 602 -18.81 -67.46 31.49
CA GLY A 602 -17.44 -67.89 31.19
C GLY A 602 -16.91 -69.08 32.02
N THR A 603 -17.70 -69.61 32.96
CA THR A 603 -17.28 -70.76 33.79
C THR A 603 -17.66 -72.08 33.13
N GLY A 604 -16.84 -73.12 33.28
CA GLY A 604 -17.08 -74.45 32.67
C GLY A 604 -18.46 -75.02 32.98
N LEU A 605 -18.95 -74.85 34.21
CA LEU A 605 -20.29 -75.27 34.65
C LEU A 605 -21.47 -74.62 33.89
N ARG A 606 -21.23 -73.64 33.01
CA ARG A 606 -22.30 -72.96 32.30
C ARG A 606 -23.01 -73.85 31.28
N SER A 607 -22.33 -74.80 30.66
CA SER A 607 -22.92 -75.81 29.76
C SER A 607 -23.96 -76.63 30.51
N ASP A 608 -23.54 -77.22 31.62
CA ASP A 608 -24.33 -78.15 32.43
C ASP A 608 -25.55 -77.43 33.02
N ALA A 609 -25.32 -76.21 33.51
CA ALA A 609 -26.39 -75.32 33.93
C ALA A 609 -27.39 -75.01 32.80
N ARG A 610 -26.97 -74.92 31.54
CA ARG A 610 -27.89 -74.74 30.40
C ARG A 610 -28.73 -75.99 30.16
N VAL A 611 -28.09 -77.15 30.07
CA VAL A 611 -28.76 -78.44 29.83
C VAL A 611 -29.80 -78.72 30.91
N ALA A 612 -29.45 -78.55 32.18
CA ALA A 612 -30.40 -78.75 33.27
C ALA A 612 -31.51 -77.69 33.30
N MET A 613 -31.24 -76.43 32.93
CA MET A 613 -32.32 -75.44 32.80
C MET A 613 -33.32 -75.81 31.71
N ASP A 614 -32.87 -76.35 30.58
CA ASP A 614 -33.77 -76.82 29.52
C ASP A 614 -34.58 -78.05 29.99
N GLN A 615 -33.93 -79.02 30.65
CA GLN A 615 -34.58 -80.20 31.22
C GLN A 615 -35.63 -79.85 32.29
N TRP A 616 -35.30 -78.99 33.26
CA TRP A 616 -36.25 -78.55 34.29
C TRP A 616 -37.38 -77.69 33.71
N SER A 617 -37.13 -76.95 32.63
CA SER A 617 -38.16 -76.20 31.91
C SER A 617 -39.11 -77.12 31.15
N GLN A 618 -38.61 -78.22 30.60
CA GLN A 618 -39.43 -79.25 29.99
C GLN A 618 -40.27 -79.98 31.05
N GLN A 619 -39.68 -80.37 32.18
CA GLN A 619 -40.42 -80.96 33.32
C GLN A 619 -41.53 -80.03 33.84
N LEU A 620 -41.27 -78.72 33.96
CA LEU A 620 -42.31 -77.74 34.28
C LEU A 620 -43.45 -77.74 33.24
N PHE A 621 -43.14 -77.88 31.95
CA PHE A 621 -44.13 -77.91 30.89
C PHE A 621 -44.98 -79.18 30.96
N ASP A 622 -44.36 -80.33 31.20
CA ASP A 622 -45.06 -81.61 31.31
C ASP A 622 -45.93 -81.69 32.59
N ILE A 623 -45.51 -81.08 33.69
CA ILE A 623 -46.35 -80.89 34.89
C ILE A 623 -47.55 -79.98 34.57
N ALA A 624 -47.35 -78.86 33.86
CA ALA A 624 -48.46 -78.00 33.45
C ALA A 624 -49.46 -78.74 32.54
N ARG A 625 -48.97 -79.52 31.56
CA ARG A 625 -49.83 -80.31 30.68
C ARG A 625 -50.64 -81.35 31.46
N THR A 626 -50.02 -82.04 32.41
CA THR A 626 -50.73 -82.96 33.31
C THR A 626 -51.81 -82.23 34.13
N GLN A 627 -51.47 -81.08 34.71
CA GLN A 627 -52.43 -80.25 35.46
C GLN A 627 -53.63 -79.80 34.63
N SER A 628 -53.44 -79.50 33.33
CA SER A 628 -54.53 -78.99 32.47
C SER A 628 -55.68 -79.97 32.25
N GLN A 629 -55.51 -81.25 32.58
CA GLN A 629 -56.57 -82.26 32.54
C GLN A 629 -57.61 -82.08 33.65
N SER A 630 -57.28 -81.35 34.72
CA SER A 630 -58.15 -81.11 35.88
C SER A 630 -58.28 -79.64 36.28
N ASP A 631 -57.26 -78.82 36.04
CA ASP A 631 -57.22 -77.41 36.37
C ASP A 631 -56.35 -76.64 35.35
N ILE A 632 -57.03 -76.07 34.35
CA ILE A 632 -56.39 -75.30 33.26
C ILE A 632 -55.80 -73.98 33.79
N VAL A 633 -56.38 -73.37 34.83
CA VAL A 633 -55.88 -72.12 35.41
C VAL A 633 -54.53 -72.36 36.08
N ARG A 634 -54.43 -73.40 36.92
CA ARG A 634 -53.19 -73.81 37.57
C ARG A 634 -52.14 -74.32 36.58
N ALA A 635 -52.55 -74.97 35.49
CA ALA A 635 -51.67 -75.32 34.39
C ALA A 635 -51.03 -74.09 33.73
N ILE A 636 -51.84 -73.05 33.43
CA ILE A 636 -51.34 -71.78 32.91
C ILE A 636 -50.35 -71.13 33.89
N GLU A 637 -50.63 -71.15 35.20
CA GLU A 637 -49.71 -70.63 36.22
C GLU A 637 -48.38 -71.40 36.25
N THR A 638 -48.41 -72.73 36.27
CA THR A 638 -47.20 -73.55 36.23
C THR A 638 -46.40 -73.31 34.94
N ALA A 639 -47.06 -73.22 33.78
CA ALA A 639 -46.38 -72.97 32.51
C ALA A 639 -45.77 -71.55 32.44
N LYS A 640 -46.37 -70.53 33.08
CA LYS A 640 -45.77 -69.18 33.19
C LYS A 640 -44.45 -69.17 33.97
N LEU A 641 -44.18 -70.18 34.81
CA LEU A 641 -42.90 -70.29 35.52
C LEU A 641 -41.72 -70.69 34.61
N ILE A 642 -42.02 -71.18 33.39
CA ILE A 642 -41.01 -71.55 32.40
C ILE A 642 -40.38 -70.26 31.84
N PRO A 643 -39.07 -70.05 32.00
CA PRO A 643 -38.49 -68.73 31.74
C PRO A 643 -37.82 -68.63 30.36
N SER A 644 -37.92 -67.44 29.76
CA SER A 644 -37.46 -67.14 28.40
C SER A 644 -35.99 -67.49 28.14
N GLY A 645 -35.69 -68.02 26.94
CA GLY A 645 -34.36 -68.52 26.58
C GLY A 645 -34.06 -69.96 27.03
N THR A 646 -35.11 -70.73 27.33
CA THR A 646 -35.06 -72.20 27.48
C THR A 646 -35.85 -72.85 26.35
N GLN A 647 -35.55 -74.10 25.99
CA GLN A 647 -36.14 -74.78 24.83
C GLN A 647 -37.68 -74.91 24.95
N ALA A 648 -38.17 -75.32 26.13
CA ALA A 648 -39.60 -75.50 26.39
C ALA A 648 -40.42 -74.18 26.37
N TYR A 649 -39.78 -73.00 26.42
CA TYR A 649 -40.46 -71.72 26.57
C TYR A 649 -41.46 -71.42 25.43
N ARG A 650 -41.08 -71.65 24.16
CA ARG A 650 -41.98 -71.35 23.02
C ARG A 650 -43.21 -72.26 23.04
N SER A 651 -43.00 -73.56 23.25
CA SER A 651 -44.08 -74.55 23.38
C SER A 651 -45.02 -74.21 24.54
N ALA A 652 -44.48 -73.78 25.68
CA ALA A 652 -45.25 -73.34 26.83
C ALA A 652 -46.10 -72.10 26.54
N GLN A 653 -45.55 -71.06 25.89
CA GLN A 653 -46.33 -69.86 25.56
C GLN A 653 -47.46 -70.15 24.56
N ASN A 654 -47.21 -71.00 23.55
CA ASN A 654 -48.24 -71.43 22.62
C ASN A 654 -49.36 -72.20 23.33
N GLN A 655 -49.00 -73.15 24.20
CA GLN A 655 -49.96 -73.94 24.97
C GLN A 655 -50.78 -73.07 25.96
N ILE A 656 -50.14 -72.10 26.62
CA ILE A 656 -50.82 -71.10 27.46
C ILE A 656 -51.84 -70.29 26.64
N ARG A 657 -51.53 -69.95 25.39
CA ARG A 657 -52.47 -69.26 24.49
C ARG A 657 -53.68 -70.16 24.21
N THR A 658 -53.47 -71.37 23.72
CA THR A 658 -54.56 -72.34 23.47
C THR A 658 -55.44 -72.59 24.71
N TRP A 659 -54.84 -72.67 25.90
CA TRP A 659 -55.59 -72.81 27.15
C TRP A 659 -56.40 -71.57 27.53
N ARG A 660 -55.91 -70.35 27.24
CA ARG A 660 -56.68 -69.11 27.43
C ARG A 660 -57.83 -69.00 26.43
N ASP A 661 -57.56 -69.32 25.16
CA ASP A 661 -58.55 -69.30 24.09
C ASP A 661 -59.66 -70.34 24.34
N TYR A 662 -59.36 -71.45 25.03
CA TYR A 662 -60.37 -72.40 25.51
C TYR A 662 -61.18 -71.90 26.72
N LEU A 663 -60.55 -71.16 27.65
CA LEU A 663 -61.24 -70.59 28.81
C LEU A 663 -62.11 -69.38 28.46
N ASN A 664 -61.71 -68.61 27.44
CA ASN A 664 -62.44 -67.48 26.85
C ASN A 664 -62.51 -67.66 25.33
N PRO A 665 -63.48 -68.44 24.80
CA PRO A 665 -63.66 -68.59 23.35
C PRO A 665 -63.93 -67.23 22.69
N PRO A 666 -63.38 -66.96 21.49
CA PRO A 666 -63.74 -65.76 20.74
C PRO A 666 -65.23 -65.78 20.37
N GLU A 667 -65.86 -64.62 20.52
CA GLU A 667 -67.29 -64.40 20.26
C GLU A 667 -67.59 -64.58 18.74
N PRO A 668 -68.69 -65.27 18.36
CA PRO A 668 -68.98 -65.56 16.95
C PRO A 668 -69.32 -64.29 16.17
N GLU A 669 -68.89 -64.23 14.91
CA GLU A 669 -69.12 -63.06 14.04
C GLU A 669 -70.63 -62.79 13.82
N PRO A 670 -71.07 -61.51 13.74
CA PRO A 670 -72.49 -61.19 13.66
C PRO A 670 -73.13 -61.54 12.32
N VAL A 671 -74.41 -61.90 12.35
CA VAL A 671 -75.24 -62.09 11.14
C VAL A 671 -75.75 -60.72 10.67
N GLU A 672 -75.44 -60.34 9.44
CA GLU A 672 -76.03 -59.16 8.77
C GLU A 672 -76.92 -59.60 7.60
N PRO A 673 -78.19 -59.15 7.53
CA PRO A 673 -79.09 -59.42 6.41
C PRO A 673 -79.18 -58.21 5.46
N GLU A 674 -79.21 -58.44 4.14
CA GLU A 674 -80.31 -57.94 3.30
C GLU A 674 -80.30 -58.44 1.84
N VAL A 675 -81.46 -58.31 1.22
CA VAL A 675 -81.82 -58.55 -0.18
C VAL A 675 -81.29 -57.41 -1.07
N VAL A 676 -80.96 -57.64 -2.35
CA VAL A 676 -81.58 -56.97 -3.55
C VAL A 676 -81.43 -57.86 -4.80
N GLU A 677 -82.42 -57.78 -5.68
CA GLU A 677 -82.58 -58.33 -7.05
C GLU A 677 -81.53 -57.80 -8.09
N PRO A 678 -81.59 -58.13 -9.41
CA PRO A 678 -80.42 -58.63 -10.13
C PRO A 678 -79.59 -57.64 -10.98
N SER A 679 -78.37 -58.10 -11.29
CA SER A 679 -77.60 -57.90 -12.54
C SER A 679 -76.79 -56.59 -12.79
N ALA A 680 -75.57 -56.82 -13.27
CA ALA A 680 -74.77 -56.06 -14.24
C ALA A 680 -73.60 -55.13 -13.80
N SER A 681 -72.50 -55.29 -14.56
CA SER A 681 -71.40 -54.35 -14.90
C SER A 681 -70.19 -54.09 -13.96
N GLU A 682 -69.00 -54.34 -14.54
CA GLU A 682 -67.65 -53.78 -14.30
C GLU A 682 -67.55 -52.23 -14.42
N PRO A 683 -66.38 -51.54 -14.20
CA PRO A 683 -64.98 -52.01 -13.98
C PRO A 683 -64.18 -51.32 -12.82
N GLN A 684 -62.86 -51.59 -12.77
CA GLN A 684 -61.76 -51.04 -11.93
C GLN A 684 -61.53 -49.48 -12.07
N PRO A 685 -60.50 -48.75 -11.47
CA PRO A 685 -59.19 -49.19 -10.88
C PRO A 685 -58.45 -48.30 -9.80
N ILE A 686 -57.20 -48.70 -9.42
CA ILE A 686 -56.07 -47.95 -8.71
C ILE A 686 -56.33 -47.26 -7.33
N THR A 687 -55.38 -46.85 -6.45
CA THR A 687 -53.90 -46.60 -6.45
C THR A 687 -53.30 -46.59 -5.01
N GLY A 688 -51.99 -46.87 -4.86
CA GLY A 688 -51.09 -46.27 -3.82
C GLY A 688 -51.11 -46.87 -2.39
N ASN A 689 -50.07 -46.69 -1.55
CA ASN A 689 -48.75 -46.08 -1.77
C ASN A 689 -47.72 -46.54 -0.70
N THR A 690 -46.41 -46.46 -1.04
CA THR A 690 -45.20 -46.28 -0.18
C THR A 690 -45.30 -46.43 1.36
N LEU A 691 -44.33 -47.05 2.05
CA LEU A 691 -42.88 -46.77 2.00
C LEU A 691 -42.03 -47.97 2.46
#